data_AF-A0A832I985-F1
#
_entry.id   AF-A0A832I985-F1
#
_cell.length_a   1.000
_cell.length_b   1.000
_cell.length_c   1.000
_cell.angle_alpha   90.00
_cell.angle_beta   90.00
_cell.angle_gamma   90.00
#
_symmetry.space_group_name_H-M   'P 1'
#
loop_
_entity.id
_entity.type
_entity.pdbx_description
1 polymer ?
#
loop_
_entity_poly.entity_id
_entity_poly.type
_entity_poly.pdbx_seq_one_letter_code
_entity_poly.pdbx_strand_id
1 'polypeptide(L)'
;MKLHVHAILIFLIIVILFPTVWVVTTSLRRDEAAFSTDLFSSRLTLQNYVDLIVQEQNVPVLVKELQKLVSRVSPYDKLTLPQAQTKAAQLLRKLRNYLDESNKKNDSARKSYETLVKIFEANADRVKQSTLNDLKQIEKSVFESLNEMKINEKELAFVLYEVLSKEKFNSQLEKVLRSSVETIVGFKIEDEQSYTSAMNLLRQTYEELGGTTLKELETLSAQISSLRSEIEALRKALQPLERSILEAQILLNGDVLTELRSLSTAVEALVKMKDSLARTTAKSVFPIDDTAFSQSLQNVTDRLRNASISLQGFEDLSEVRKTTEFLSDELSDLANTDPQYKTLKVYSDMVRAYEEIRPRLERICDDLERLIERYGDELSELRELNSSILSKESELQRLSQRAEELQQKRQLLELKLTEERSWLQLIVFENDLKARLSTVEAIKSLSRTDLTRYSAVLTWLRNFANSYERNDRVKESVRKTVNNLRWIEDYRTFTSRFENYSKNYEQIIKEFEQVLDDFEEICDDLLVLSHSGTFVTSEHLTRLLDLVKLDFVNKVRADLAVVSRRAGTLMKLSLFPEAQKLFREVDKQLFRIDQIWKEKMKHYFGWWVFNSVVVSTIVAIITTFVCATAAYPFSRMRFVGRRYGILSFLLIQMFPGVIFMIAIYNLLNFIGKFVPILGIDTIGGLALAYLTNIAYNVYLIKGFYDLIPASLEEAAIVDGATKFQSFYMIVLPLARPILVVVFLLTFIGTFNEYVVARIVLQNVRNYTYALGLQSFAVGPYETEWGLFTAAALLGMLPMVILFLAMQRYLVSGLTRGAVKE
;
A
#
# COMPACT_ATOMS: atom_id res chain seq x y z
N MET A 1 -8.61 -40.25 -26.83
CA MET A 1 -8.08 -40.18 -25.44
C MET A 1 -6.64 -39.67 -25.37
N LYS A 2 -5.66 -40.25 -26.08
CA LYS A 2 -4.25 -39.81 -26.01
C LYS A 2 -4.00 -38.35 -26.43
N LEU A 3 -4.66 -37.84 -27.48
CA LEU A 3 -4.45 -36.46 -27.96
C LEU A 3 -4.85 -35.39 -26.92
N HIS A 4 -5.99 -35.58 -26.24
CA HIS A 4 -6.43 -34.67 -25.17
C HIS A 4 -5.49 -34.68 -23.97
N VAL A 5 -4.92 -35.84 -23.61
CA VAL A 5 -3.93 -35.94 -22.53
C VAL A 5 -2.65 -35.17 -22.90
N HIS A 6 -2.17 -35.28 -24.14
CA HIS A 6 -0.99 -34.52 -24.58
C HIS A 6 -1.28 -33.02 -24.65
N ALA A 7 -2.47 -32.62 -25.11
CA ALA A 7 -2.88 -31.21 -25.09
C ALA A 7 -2.95 -30.64 -23.67
N ILE A 8 -3.50 -31.40 -22.71
CA ILE A 8 -3.51 -31.03 -21.29
C ILE A 8 -2.09 -30.95 -20.74
N LEU A 9 -1.22 -31.91 -21.04
CA LEU A 9 0.17 -31.89 -20.58
C LEU A 9 0.95 -30.71 -21.17
N ILE A 10 0.77 -30.39 -22.45
CA ILE A 10 1.40 -29.23 -23.09
C ILE A 10 0.91 -27.93 -22.44
N PHE A 11 -0.41 -27.80 -22.22
CA PHE A 11 -0.98 -26.65 -21.52
C PHE A 11 -0.41 -26.53 -20.09
N LEU A 12 -0.36 -27.65 -19.36
CA LEU A 12 0.19 -27.71 -18.01
C LEU A 12 1.68 -27.34 -17.99
N ILE A 13 2.47 -27.78 -18.98
CA ILE A 13 3.88 -27.37 -19.14
C ILE A 13 3.98 -25.85 -19.32
N ILE A 14 3.14 -25.24 -20.15
CA ILE A 14 3.14 -23.79 -20.36
C ILE A 14 2.82 -23.07 -19.04
N VAL A 15 1.80 -23.52 -18.31
CA VAL A 15 1.40 -22.94 -17.02
C VAL A 15 2.51 -23.10 -15.97
N ILE A 16 3.16 -24.27 -15.91
CA ILE A 16 4.24 -24.56 -14.95
C ILE A 16 5.51 -23.79 -15.28
N LEU A 17 5.87 -23.63 -16.57
CA LEU A 17 7.08 -22.94 -16.99
C LEU A 17 6.92 -21.42 -17.05
N PHE A 18 5.69 -20.90 -17.14
CA PHE A 18 5.44 -19.47 -17.23
C PHE A 18 6.12 -18.66 -16.10
N PRO A 19 6.02 -19.03 -14.81
CA PRO A 19 6.75 -18.34 -13.74
C PRO A 19 8.26 -18.35 -13.95
N THR A 20 8.85 -19.46 -14.41
CA THR A 20 10.28 -19.56 -14.68
C THR A 20 10.69 -18.66 -15.84
N VAL A 21 9.93 -18.65 -16.93
CA VAL A 21 10.15 -17.77 -18.08
C VAL A 21 10.03 -16.30 -17.64
N TRP A 22 9.06 -15.98 -16.79
CA TRP A 22 8.90 -14.64 -16.24
C TRP A 22 10.10 -14.25 -15.36
N VAL A 23 10.57 -15.12 -14.46
CA VAL A 23 11.76 -14.85 -13.62
C VAL A 23 13.01 -14.61 -14.49
N VAL A 24 13.25 -15.48 -15.47
CA VAL A 24 14.40 -15.38 -16.39
C VAL A 24 14.32 -14.15 -17.27
N THR A 25 13.14 -13.81 -17.77
CA THR A 25 12.99 -12.61 -18.59
C THR A 25 13.16 -11.36 -17.75
N THR A 26 12.59 -11.29 -16.54
CA THR A 26 12.69 -10.16 -15.60
C THR A 26 14.13 -9.92 -15.14
N SER A 27 14.93 -10.97 -14.88
CA SER A 27 16.33 -10.80 -14.49
C SER A 27 17.19 -10.14 -15.57
N LEU A 28 16.76 -10.21 -16.83
CA LEU A 28 17.42 -9.60 -17.98
C LEU A 28 16.84 -8.24 -18.36
N ARG A 29 15.85 -7.69 -17.64
CA ARG A 29 15.24 -6.38 -17.96
C ARG A 29 15.97 -5.24 -17.26
N ARG A 30 15.95 -4.09 -17.91
CA ARG A 30 16.36 -2.80 -17.32
C ARG A 30 15.27 -2.15 -16.45
N ASP A 31 14.02 -2.60 -16.59
CA ASP A 31 12.88 -2.04 -15.87
C ASP A 31 12.76 -2.69 -14.48
N GLU A 32 12.51 -1.89 -13.44
CA GLU A 32 12.37 -2.36 -12.05
C GLU A 32 10.93 -2.82 -11.73
N ALA A 33 10.00 -2.79 -12.70
CA ALA A 33 8.61 -3.17 -12.48
C ALA A 33 8.42 -4.71 -12.39
N ALA A 34 7.52 -5.13 -11.49
CA ALA A 34 7.11 -6.53 -11.38
C ALA A 34 6.52 -7.06 -12.70
N PHE A 35 5.62 -6.28 -13.30
CA PHE A 35 4.93 -6.68 -14.52
C PHE A 35 5.28 -5.74 -15.66
N SER A 36 5.64 -6.34 -16.80
CA SER A 36 5.79 -5.64 -18.07
C SER A 36 4.60 -5.98 -18.94
N THR A 37 4.20 -5.03 -19.79
CA THR A 37 3.21 -5.25 -20.85
C THR A 37 3.66 -6.29 -21.87
N ASP A 38 4.97 -6.61 -21.93
CA ASP A 38 5.53 -7.60 -22.82
C ASP A 38 6.17 -8.76 -22.06
N LEU A 39 6.01 -9.97 -22.59
CA LEU A 39 6.67 -11.16 -22.05
C LEU A 39 8.20 -11.10 -22.26
N PHE A 40 8.65 -10.53 -23.37
CA PHE A 40 10.07 -10.28 -23.66
C PHE A 40 10.32 -8.77 -23.76
N SER A 41 11.16 -8.24 -22.88
CA SER A 41 11.48 -6.81 -22.90
C SER A 41 12.32 -6.47 -24.13
N SER A 42 12.03 -5.34 -24.77
CA SER A 42 12.89 -4.75 -25.80
C SER A 42 14.19 -4.17 -25.23
N ARG A 43 14.30 -4.10 -23.89
CA ARG A 43 15.36 -3.44 -23.14
C ARG A 43 16.14 -4.42 -22.28
N LEU A 44 16.90 -5.30 -22.95
CA LEU A 44 17.70 -6.32 -22.28
C LEU A 44 19.00 -5.76 -21.67
N THR A 45 19.42 -6.35 -20.54
CA THR A 45 20.66 -6.03 -19.83
C THR A 45 21.17 -7.23 -19.03
N LEU A 46 22.48 -7.28 -18.81
CA LEU A 46 23.11 -8.18 -17.84
C LEU A 46 23.53 -7.45 -16.56
N GLN A 47 23.18 -6.16 -16.43
CA GLN A 47 23.63 -5.32 -15.32
C GLN A 47 23.19 -5.87 -13.96
N ASN A 48 22.00 -6.47 -13.85
CA ASN A 48 21.52 -7.09 -12.61
C ASN A 48 22.48 -8.20 -12.13
N TYR A 49 23.05 -8.99 -13.05
CA TYR A 49 24.03 -10.02 -12.71
C TYR A 49 25.40 -9.41 -12.40
N VAL A 50 25.81 -8.38 -13.16
CA VAL A 50 27.05 -7.65 -12.90
C VAL A 50 27.01 -7.03 -11.50
N ASP A 51 25.92 -6.37 -11.12
CA ASP A 51 25.79 -5.69 -9.81
C ASP A 51 25.83 -6.66 -8.62
N LEU A 52 25.42 -7.91 -8.83
CA LEU A 52 25.49 -8.97 -7.82
C LEU A 52 26.91 -9.54 -7.66
N ILE A 53 27.64 -9.70 -8.77
CA ILE A 53 28.95 -10.37 -8.81
C ILE A 53 30.10 -9.37 -8.65
N VAL A 54 30.04 -8.26 -9.38
CA VAL A 54 31.04 -7.20 -9.48
C VAL A 54 30.40 -5.91 -8.96
N GLN A 55 30.71 -5.56 -7.72
CA GLN A 55 30.29 -4.30 -7.15
C GLN A 55 31.10 -3.15 -7.76
N GLU A 56 30.56 -2.51 -8.79
CA GLU A 56 31.15 -1.29 -9.35
C GLU A 56 31.17 -0.17 -8.27
N GLN A 57 32.36 0.36 -7.99
CA GLN A 57 32.50 1.58 -7.18
C GLN A 57 32.13 2.78 -8.05
N ASN A 58 30.84 3.07 -8.16
CA ASN A 58 30.33 4.14 -9.00
C ASN A 58 30.44 5.52 -8.32
N VAL A 59 30.05 6.59 -9.00
CA VAL A 59 30.30 7.98 -8.57
C VAL A 59 29.89 8.25 -7.11
N PRO A 60 28.64 8.00 -6.68
CA PRO A 60 28.24 8.23 -5.29
C PRO A 60 29.04 7.40 -4.27
N VAL A 61 29.42 6.18 -4.62
CA VAL A 61 30.25 5.33 -3.75
C VAL A 61 31.66 5.92 -3.63
N LEU A 62 32.27 6.35 -4.72
CA LEU A 62 33.61 6.94 -4.71
C LEU A 62 33.68 8.22 -3.90
N VAL A 63 32.69 9.12 -4.03
CA VAL A 63 32.62 10.37 -3.25
C VAL A 63 32.51 10.05 -1.74
N LYS A 64 31.69 9.08 -1.35
CA LYS A 64 31.60 8.63 0.05
C LYS A 64 32.90 8.00 0.56
N GLU A 65 33.58 7.21 -0.27
CA GLU A 65 34.85 6.59 0.12
C GLU A 65 35.95 7.64 0.29
N LEU A 66 35.97 8.70 -0.53
CA LEU A 66 36.83 9.87 -0.32
C LEU A 66 36.50 10.60 1.00
N GLN A 67 35.21 10.78 1.31
CA GLN A 67 34.78 11.41 2.56
C GLN A 67 35.23 10.60 3.79
N LYS A 68 35.07 9.27 3.75
CA LYS A 68 35.57 8.39 4.82
C LYS A 68 37.09 8.41 4.94
N LEU A 69 37.79 8.49 3.81
CA LEU A 69 39.25 8.53 3.76
C LEU A 69 39.78 9.82 4.41
N VAL A 70 39.22 10.98 4.04
CA VAL A 70 39.59 12.29 4.62
C VAL A 70 39.24 12.37 6.10
N SER A 71 38.08 11.85 6.50
CA SER A 71 37.65 11.84 7.92
C SER A 71 38.27 10.71 8.76
N ARG A 72 39.12 9.86 8.15
CA ARG A 72 39.75 8.68 8.77
C ARG A 72 38.76 7.76 9.49
N VAL A 73 37.59 7.56 8.89
CA VAL A 73 36.58 6.62 9.38
C VAL A 73 36.87 5.22 8.83
N SER A 74 36.51 4.18 9.58
CA SER A 74 36.69 2.78 9.16
C SER A 74 36.11 2.53 7.76
N PRO A 75 36.85 1.86 6.84
CA PRO A 75 38.06 1.05 7.06
C PRO A 75 39.41 1.80 6.92
N TYR A 76 39.41 3.13 6.82
CA TYR A 76 40.61 3.92 6.52
C TYR A 76 41.33 4.48 7.75
N ASP A 77 40.79 4.26 8.94
CA ASP A 77 41.31 4.70 10.23
C ASP A 77 42.76 4.27 10.49
N LYS A 78 43.16 3.11 9.94
CA LYS A 78 44.46 2.46 10.14
C LYS A 78 45.49 2.71 9.03
N LEU A 79 45.15 3.45 7.97
CA LEU A 79 46.10 3.72 6.89
C LEU A 79 47.17 4.71 7.34
N THR A 80 48.39 4.54 6.82
CA THR A 80 49.45 5.56 6.93
C THR A 80 49.20 6.68 5.92
N LEU A 81 49.72 7.88 6.18
CA LEU A 81 49.55 9.04 5.28
C LEU A 81 49.92 8.74 3.81
N PRO A 82 51.08 8.11 3.49
CA PRO A 82 51.41 7.78 2.10
C PRO A 82 50.44 6.78 1.46
N GLN A 83 49.92 5.83 2.24
CA GLN A 83 48.89 4.89 1.77
C GLN A 83 47.56 5.60 1.54
N ALA A 84 47.19 6.56 2.39
CA ALA A 84 45.98 7.36 2.25
C ALA A 84 46.05 8.26 1.01
N GLN A 85 47.18 8.95 0.77
CA GLN A 85 47.41 9.76 -0.43
C GLN A 85 47.34 8.91 -1.71
N THR A 86 48.02 7.76 -1.71
CA THR A 86 47.94 6.80 -2.83
C THR A 86 46.50 6.35 -3.08
N LYS A 87 45.74 6.10 -2.01
CA LYS A 87 44.34 5.69 -2.11
C LYS A 87 43.44 6.82 -2.62
N ALA A 88 43.65 8.05 -2.16
CA ALA A 88 42.93 9.23 -2.63
C ALA A 88 43.15 9.43 -4.13
N ALA A 89 44.41 9.42 -4.59
CA ALA A 89 44.75 9.52 -6.01
C ALA A 89 44.09 8.42 -6.85
N GLN A 90 44.02 7.18 -6.36
CA GLN A 90 43.29 6.10 -7.03
C GLN A 90 41.79 6.35 -7.13
N LEU A 91 41.16 6.87 -6.06
CA LEU A 91 39.73 7.15 -6.02
C LEU A 91 39.37 8.33 -6.94
N LEU A 92 40.16 9.41 -6.89
CA LEU A 92 40.03 10.57 -7.76
C LEU A 92 40.17 10.19 -9.24
N ARG A 93 41.21 9.41 -9.58
CA ARG A 93 41.38 8.90 -10.96
C ARG A 93 40.18 8.07 -11.43
N LYS A 94 39.61 7.23 -10.56
CA LYS A 94 38.40 6.47 -10.91
C LYS A 94 37.20 7.39 -11.14
N LEU A 95 37.07 8.43 -10.32
CA LEU A 95 35.99 9.42 -10.44
C LEU A 95 36.08 10.17 -11.78
N ARG A 96 37.28 10.62 -12.16
CA ARG A 96 37.56 11.23 -13.48
C ARG A 96 37.24 10.30 -14.64
N ASN A 97 37.64 9.03 -14.55
CA ASN A 97 37.32 8.05 -15.58
C ASN A 97 35.81 7.87 -15.78
N TYR A 98 35.01 7.94 -14.70
CA TYR A 98 33.54 7.86 -14.81
C TYR A 98 32.92 9.13 -15.38
N LEU A 99 33.48 10.31 -15.08
CA LEU A 99 33.07 11.56 -15.72
C LEU A 99 33.33 11.51 -17.23
N ASP A 100 34.54 11.12 -17.63
CA ASP A 100 34.91 10.94 -19.04
C ASP A 100 34.02 9.91 -19.75
N GLU A 101 33.73 8.79 -19.09
CA GLU A 101 32.82 7.77 -19.63
C GLU A 101 31.42 8.37 -19.82
N SER A 102 30.88 9.04 -18.80
CA SER A 102 29.53 9.64 -18.82
C SER A 102 29.40 10.68 -19.93
N ASN A 103 30.39 11.56 -20.08
CA ASN A 103 30.41 12.59 -21.13
C ASN A 103 30.44 11.97 -22.53
N LYS A 104 31.32 10.98 -22.78
CA LYS A 104 31.34 10.24 -24.06
C LYS A 104 30.01 9.55 -24.37
N LYS A 105 29.35 8.98 -23.35
CA LYS A 105 28.04 8.33 -23.49
C LYS A 105 26.96 9.36 -23.81
N ASN A 106 27.00 10.51 -23.15
CA ASN A 106 26.06 11.60 -23.37
C ASN A 106 26.19 12.17 -24.79
N ASP A 107 27.41 12.38 -25.27
CA ASP A 107 27.68 12.84 -26.64
C ASP A 107 27.13 11.87 -27.69
N SER A 108 27.33 10.56 -27.46
CA SER A 108 26.78 9.52 -28.33
C SER A 108 25.23 9.54 -28.31
N ALA A 109 24.61 9.68 -27.14
CA ALA A 109 23.16 9.76 -27.01
C ALA A 109 22.62 11.01 -27.74
N ARG A 110 23.27 12.17 -27.56
CA ARG A 110 22.91 13.44 -28.21
C ARG A 110 23.02 13.34 -29.72
N LYS A 111 24.11 12.77 -30.25
CA LYS A 111 24.27 12.55 -31.70
C LYS A 111 23.17 11.65 -32.28
N SER A 112 22.81 10.57 -31.57
CA SER A 112 21.69 9.71 -31.98
C SER A 112 20.35 10.43 -31.92
N TYR A 113 20.11 11.24 -30.89
CA TYR A 113 18.92 12.08 -30.77
C TYR A 113 18.80 13.11 -31.90
N GLU A 114 19.86 13.84 -32.21
CA GLU A 114 19.88 14.82 -33.31
C GLU A 114 19.61 14.14 -34.67
N THR A 115 20.12 12.92 -34.84
CA THR A 115 19.85 12.10 -36.04
C THR A 115 18.38 11.65 -36.08
N LEU A 116 17.80 11.25 -34.95
CA LEU A 116 16.38 10.91 -34.84
C LEU A 116 15.50 12.10 -35.23
N VAL A 117 15.77 13.30 -34.68
CA VAL A 117 15.01 14.51 -35.02
C VAL A 117 15.04 14.75 -36.53
N LYS A 118 16.22 14.64 -37.18
CA LYS A 118 16.35 14.77 -38.65
C LYS A 118 15.53 13.73 -39.42
N ILE A 119 15.52 12.46 -38.99
CA ILE A 119 14.75 11.39 -39.64
C ILE A 119 13.25 11.68 -39.55
N PHE A 120 12.76 12.06 -38.37
CA PHE A 120 11.34 12.36 -38.17
C PHE A 120 10.92 13.60 -38.97
N GLU A 121 11.71 14.67 -38.96
CA GLU A 121 11.44 15.86 -39.78
C GLU A 121 11.44 15.55 -41.29
N ALA A 122 12.39 14.74 -41.78
CA ALA A 122 12.41 14.30 -43.17
C ALA A 122 11.20 13.44 -43.57
N ASN A 123 10.50 12.85 -42.60
CA ASN A 123 9.29 12.04 -42.80
C ASN A 123 8.00 12.75 -42.35
N ALA A 124 8.03 14.05 -42.05
CA ALA A 124 6.87 14.81 -41.57
C ALA A 124 5.69 14.73 -42.55
N ASP A 125 5.96 14.87 -43.85
CA ASP A 125 4.93 14.75 -44.90
C ASP A 125 4.32 13.35 -44.96
N ARG A 126 5.12 12.30 -44.77
CA ARG A 126 4.63 10.92 -44.74
C ARG A 126 3.69 10.68 -43.57
N VAL A 127 4.01 11.20 -42.38
CA VAL A 127 3.15 11.12 -41.19
C VAL A 127 1.85 11.88 -41.41
N LYS A 128 1.94 13.09 -41.98
CA LYS A 128 0.78 13.91 -42.34
C LYS A 128 -0.15 13.17 -43.28
N GLN A 129 0.35 12.65 -44.40
CA GLN A 129 -0.47 11.92 -45.37
C GLN A 129 -1.09 10.66 -44.77
N SER A 130 -0.34 9.90 -43.95
CA SER A 130 -0.90 8.74 -43.24
C SER A 130 -2.02 9.14 -42.30
N THR A 131 -1.85 10.22 -41.53
CA THR A 131 -2.87 10.71 -40.59
C THR A 131 -4.11 11.20 -41.33
N LEU A 132 -3.94 11.93 -42.43
CA LEU A 132 -5.04 12.38 -43.27
C LEU A 132 -5.82 11.20 -43.88
N ASN A 133 -5.12 10.15 -44.31
CA ASN A 133 -5.77 8.94 -44.83
C ASN A 133 -6.58 8.22 -43.74
N ASP A 134 -6.05 8.09 -42.52
CA ASP A 134 -6.76 7.49 -41.40
C ASP A 134 -8.01 8.32 -41.03
N LEU A 135 -7.89 9.65 -40.98
CA LEU A 135 -9.03 10.55 -40.73
C LEU A 135 -10.08 10.51 -41.85
N LYS A 136 -9.67 10.43 -43.12
CA LYS A 136 -10.58 10.25 -44.27
C LYS A 136 -11.26 8.87 -44.25
N GLN A 137 -10.58 7.84 -43.74
CA GLN A 137 -11.20 6.54 -43.54
C GLN A 137 -12.29 6.62 -42.45
N ILE A 138 -12.04 7.34 -41.36
CA ILE A 138 -13.07 7.65 -40.36
C ILE A 138 -14.23 8.41 -41.00
N GLU A 139 -13.96 9.45 -41.78
CA GLU A 139 -14.99 10.24 -42.49
C GLU A 139 -15.88 9.34 -43.35
N LYS A 140 -15.28 8.43 -44.12
CA LYS A 140 -16.02 7.44 -44.91
C LYS A 140 -16.88 6.52 -44.03
N SER A 141 -16.34 5.99 -42.92
CA SER A 141 -17.09 5.15 -42.00
C SER A 141 -18.24 5.90 -41.33
N VAL A 142 -18.06 7.18 -40.99
CA VAL A 142 -19.11 8.04 -40.43
C VAL A 142 -20.22 8.24 -41.47
N PHE A 143 -19.86 8.57 -42.71
CA PHE A 143 -20.83 8.73 -43.80
C PHE A 143 -21.64 7.46 -44.09
N GLU A 144 -20.98 6.30 -44.17
CA GLU A 144 -21.66 5.00 -44.33
C GLU A 144 -22.62 4.73 -43.15
N SER A 145 -22.15 4.94 -41.92
CA SER A 145 -22.95 4.70 -40.72
C SER A 145 -24.15 5.63 -40.62
N LEU A 146 -24.01 6.92 -40.95
CA LEU A 146 -25.10 7.89 -40.96
C LEU A 146 -26.18 7.51 -41.98
N ASN A 147 -25.80 6.97 -43.14
CA ASN A 147 -26.75 6.53 -44.17
C ASN A 147 -27.47 5.20 -43.84
N GLU A 148 -26.84 4.33 -43.04
CA GLU A 148 -27.43 3.05 -42.62
C GLU A 148 -28.39 3.20 -41.43
N MET A 149 -28.24 4.26 -40.62
CA MET A 149 -29.07 4.53 -39.44
C MET A 149 -30.51 4.85 -39.83
N LYS A 150 -31.46 4.22 -39.13
CA LYS A 150 -32.88 4.51 -39.25
C LYS A 150 -33.29 5.38 -38.07
N ILE A 151 -33.51 6.66 -38.33
CA ILE A 151 -33.80 7.65 -37.30
C ILE A 151 -35.28 7.96 -37.25
N ASN A 152 -35.86 7.99 -36.06
CA ASN A 152 -37.22 8.43 -35.85
C ASN A 152 -37.25 9.95 -35.64
N GLU A 153 -37.95 10.68 -36.53
CA GLU A 153 -38.00 12.15 -36.50
C GLU A 153 -38.47 12.72 -35.16
N LYS A 154 -39.42 12.06 -34.48
CA LYS A 154 -39.92 12.52 -33.18
C LYS A 154 -38.89 12.34 -32.06
N GLU A 155 -38.20 11.21 -32.05
CA GLU A 155 -37.16 10.90 -31.06
C GLU A 155 -35.93 11.79 -31.31
N LEU A 156 -35.61 12.08 -32.57
CA LEU A 156 -34.54 12.99 -32.94
C LEU A 156 -34.87 14.43 -32.51
N ALA A 157 -36.11 14.87 -32.68
CA ALA A 157 -36.58 16.18 -32.22
C ALA A 157 -36.36 16.36 -30.70
N PHE A 158 -36.60 15.31 -29.91
CA PHE A 158 -36.33 15.30 -28.48
C PHE A 158 -34.85 15.54 -28.18
N VAL A 159 -33.97 14.76 -28.82
CA VAL A 159 -32.52 14.82 -28.59
C VAL A 159 -31.93 16.16 -29.06
N LEU A 160 -32.43 16.71 -30.17
CA LEU A 160 -32.03 18.02 -30.68
C LEU A 160 -32.43 19.15 -29.71
N TYR A 161 -33.64 19.11 -29.16
CA TYR A 161 -34.08 20.09 -28.17
C TYR A 161 -33.22 20.06 -26.90
N GLU A 162 -32.90 18.86 -26.40
CA GLU A 162 -32.10 18.67 -25.18
C GLU A 162 -30.73 19.36 -25.28
N VAL A 163 -30.14 19.34 -26.48
CA VAL A 163 -28.84 19.98 -26.75
C VAL A 163 -28.98 21.46 -27.10
N LEU A 164 -29.89 21.82 -28.02
CA LEU A 164 -30.02 23.19 -28.52
C LEU A 164 -30.71 24.15 -27.55
N SER A 165 -31.50 23.66 -26.59
CA SER A 165 -32.16 24.51 -25.58
C SER A 165 -31.17 25.31 -24.71
N LYS A 166 -29.90 24.89 -24.66
CA LYS A 166 -28.81 25.57 -23.94
C LYS A 166 -27.97 26.48 -24.85
N GLU A 167 -28.23 26.44 -26.15
CA GLU A 167 -27.46 27.14 -27.18
C GLU A 167 -28.17 28.40 -27.65
N LYS A 168 -27.40 29.43 -27.99
CA LYS A 168 -27.91 30.66 -28.59
C LYS A 168 -28.04 30.51 -30.11
N PHE A 169 -28.94 31.29 -30.72
CA PHE A 169 -29.01 31.41 -32.18
C PHE A 169 -27.63 31.78 -32.76
N ASN A 170 -27.26 31.17 -33.89
CA ASN A 170 -25.95 31.29 -34.55
C ASN A 170 -24.75 30.76 -33.76
N SER A 171 -24.94 29.97 -32.71
CA SER A 171 -23.83 29.23 -32.09
C SER A 171 -23.24 28.22 -33.09
N GLN A 172 -22.01 27.78 -32.83
CA GLN A 172 -21.35 26.81 -33.71
C GLN A 172 -22.13 25.50 -33.78
N LEU A 173 -22.68 25.04 -32.65
CA LEU A 173 -23.45 23.80 -32.58
C LEU A 173 -24.81 23.94 -33.27
N GLU A 174 -25.48 25.08 -33.11
CA GLU A 174 -26.73 25.38 -33.81
C GLU A 174 -26.54 25.34 -35.33
N LYS A 175 -25.47 25.95 -35.86
CA LYS A 175 -25.17 25.92 -37.30
C LYS A 175 -24.97 24.52 -37.85
N VAL A 176 -24.34 23.63 -37.08
CA VAL A 176 -24.11 22.23 -37.47
C VAL A 176 -25.44 21.47 -37.57
N LEU A 177 -26.33 21.71 -36.61
CA LEU A 177 -27.60 20.98 -36.50
C LEU A 177 -28.76 21.63 -37.24
N ARG A 178 -28.60 22.86 -37.77
CA ARG A 178 -29.65 23.64 -38.42
C ARG A 178 -30.40 22.87 -39.49
N SER A 179 -29.68 22.25 -40.42
CA SER A 179 -30.29 21.48 -41.51
C SER A 179 -31.20 20.34 -41.01
N SER A 180 -30.80 19.71 -39.91
CA SER A 180 -31.57 18.64 -39.26
C SER A 180 -32.83 19.19 -38.58
N VAL A 181 -32.70 20.33 -37.92
CA VAL A 181 -33.86 21.03 -37.33
C VAL A 181 -34.84 21.48 -38.42
N GLU A 182 -34.37 22.13 -39.48
CA GLU A 182 -35.18 22.59 -40.62
C GLU A 182 -35.95 21.44 -41.28
N THR A 183 -35.33 20.26 -41.38
CA THR A 183 -35.98 19.06 -41.92
C THR A 183 -37.13 18.60 -41.03
N ILE A 184 -36.96 18.62 -39.71
CA ILE A 184 -37.98 18.20 -38.74
C ILE A 184 -39.12 19.23 -38.65
N VAL A 185 -38.82 20.53 -38.66
CA VAL A 185 -39.84 21.58 -38.53
C VAL A 185 -40.52 21.96 -39.84
N GLY A 186 -39.91 21.59 -40.99
CA GLY A 186 -40.48 21.79 -42.33
C GLY A 186 -40.35 23.21 -42.89
N PHE A 187 -39.57 24.09 -42.26
CA PHE A 187 -39.28 25.45 -42.74
C PHE A 187 -37.83 25.85 -42.46
N LYS A 188 -37.33 26.84 -43.22
CA LYS A 188 -35.95 27.34 -43.10
C LYS A 188 -35.79 28.32 -41.93
N ILE A 189 -34.63 28.26 -41.26
CA ILE A 189 -34.28 29.14 -40.15
C ILE A 189 -33.38 30.27 -40.68
N GLU A 190 -33.99 31.42 -40.96
CA GLU A 190 -33.31 32.59 -41.56
C GLU A 190 -32.95 33.66 -40.51
N ASP A 191 -33.69 33.71 -39.40
CA ASP A 191 -33.56 34.73 -38.35
C ASP A 191 -33.82 34.14 -36.95
N GLU A 192 -33.65 34.96 -35.91
CA GLU A 192 -33.84 34.53 -34.52
C GLU A 192 -35.31 34.19 -34.20
N GLN A 193 -36.26 34.78 -34.93
CA GLN A 193 -37.69 34.55 -34.73
C GLN A 193 -38.14 33.18 -35.27
N SER A 194 -37.65 32.80 -36.45
CA SER A 194 -37.83 31.47 -37.04
C SER A 194 -37.10 30.39 -36.22
N TYR A 195 -35.92 30.69 -35.66
CA TYR A 195 -35.24 29.79 -34.71
C TYR A 195 -36.07 29.56 -33.44
N THR A 196 -36.62 30.63 -32.86
CA THR A 196 -37.49 30.52 -31.67
C THR A 196 -38.73 29.69 -31.97
N SER A 197 -39.33 29.86 -33.15
CA SER A 197 -40.47 29.06 -33.61
C SER A 197 -40.11 27.58 -33.75
N ALA A 198 -38.95 27.27 -34.32
CA ALA A 198 -38.45 25.90 -34.44
C ALA A 198 -38.20 25.27 -33.05
N MET A 199 -37.56 26.01 -32.14
CA MET A 199 -37.32 25.54 -30.77
C MET A 199 -38.62 25.31 -29.98
N ASN A 200 -39.68 26.09 -30.22
CA ASN A 200 -40.99 25.87 -29.61
C ASN A 200 -41.64 24.56 -30.11
N LEU A 201 -41.52 24.23 -31.39
CA LEU A 201 -42.01 22.96 -31.96
C LEU A 201 -41.23 21.77 -31.38
N LEU A 202 -39.90 21.87 -31.36
CA LEU A 202 -39.05 20.84 -30.74
C LEU A 202 -39.35 20.67 -29.25
N ARG A 203 -39.60 21.78 -28.53
CA ARG A 203 -40.02 21.76 -27.12
C ARG A 203 -41.31 21.00 -26.91
N GLN A 204 -42.30 21.19 -27.78
CA GLN A 204 -43.57 20.46 -27.70
C GLN A 204 -43.33 18.95 -27.81
N THR A 205 -42.53 18.51 -28.79
CA THR A 205 -42.17 17.09 -28.94
C THR A 205 -41.34 16.57 -27.75
N TYR A 206 -40.45 17.40 -27.21
CA TYR A 206 -39.68 17.07 -26.01
C TYR A 206 -40.60 16.84 -24.80
N GLU A 207 -41.57 17.73 -24.57
CA GLU A 207 -42.55 17.60 -23.48
C GLU A 207 -43.45 16.36 -23.65
N GLU A 208 -43.86 16.04 -24.88
CA GLU A 208 -44.68 14.86 -25.22
C GLU A 208 -43.97 13.52 -24.95
N LEU A 209 -42.67 13.40 -25.25
CA LEU A 209 -41.93 12.14 -25.16
C LEU A 209 -41.37 11.83 -23.76
N GLY A 210 -41.19 12.83 -22.91
CA GLY A 210 -40.66 12.61 -21.55
C GLY A 210 -40.03 13.82 -20.86
N GLY A 211 -40.02 14.98 -21.50
CA GLY A 211 -39.39 16.19 -20.96
C GLY A 211 -39.97 16.68 -19.64
N THR A 212 -41.27 16.46 -19.43
CA THR A 212 -41.96 16.75 -18.16
C THR A 212 -41.46 15.86 -17.03
N THR A 213 -41.24 14.57 -17.31
CA THR A 213 -40.66 13.59 -16.36
C THR A 213 -39.23 13.99 -15.97
N LEU A 214 -38.41 14.43 -16.93
CA LEU A 214 -37.04 14.89 -16.65
C LEU A 214 -37.02 16.16 -15.80
N LYS A 215 -37.91 17.12 -16.07
CA LYS A 215 -38.02 18.36 -15.30
C LYS A 215 -38.53 18.11 -13.87
N GLU A 216 -39.48 17.20 -13.70
CA GLU A 216 -39.95 16.75 -12.38
C GLU A 216 -38.79 16.10 -11.60
N LEU A 217 -37.99 15.24 -12.25
CA LEU A 217 -36.83 14.61 -11.64
C LEU A 217 -35.76 15.62 -11.20
N GLU A 218 -35.47 16.63 -12.03
CA GLU A 218 -34.52 17.70 -11.69
C GLU A 218 -34.99 18.48 -10.45
N THR A 219 -36.28 18.86 -10.43
CA THR A 219 -36.92 19.57 -9.32
C THR A 219 -36.88 18.74 -8.04
N LEU A 220 -37.23 17.45 -8.12
CA LEU A 220 -37.15 16.52 -6.99
C LEU A 220 -35.71 16.35 -6.50
N SER A 221 -34.73 16.28 -7.39
CA SER A 221 -33.31 16.17 -6.99
C SER A 221 -32.85 17.39 -6.21
N ALA A 222 -33.29 18.59 -6.60
CA ALA A 222 -32.97 19.84 -5.91
C ALA A 222 -33.64 19.89 -4.52
N GLN A 223 -34.91 19.47 -4.44
CA GLN A 223 -35.64 19.35 -3.16
C GLN A 223 -34.97 18.35 -2.22
N ILE A 224 -34.65 17.15 -2.71
CA ILE A 224 -33.93 16.10 -1.96
C ILE A 224 -32.58 16.63 -1.46
N SER A 225 -31.84 17.34 -2.30
CA SER A 225 -30.55 17.93 -1.92
C SER A 225 -30.70 18.99 -0.82
N SER A 226 -31.67 19.90 -0.95
CA SER A 226 -31.97 20.92 0.07
C SER A 226 -32.32 20.26 1.40
N LEU A 227 -33.22 19.28 1.34
CA LEU A 227 -33.76 18.63 2.52
C LEU A 227 -32.72 17.76 3.24
N ARG A 228 -31.80 17.11 2.50
CA ARG A 228 -30.61 16.47 3.07
C ARG A 228 -29.69 17.47 3.78
N SER A 229 -29.48 18.65 3.19
CA SER A 229 -28.66 19.70 3.81
C SER A 229 -29.30 20.24 5.10
N GLU A 230 -30.62 20.38 5.13
CA GLU A 230 -31.37 20.79 6.33
C GLU A 230 -31.27 19.74 7.44
N ILE A 231 -31.44 18.45 7.13
CA ILE A 231 -31.28 17.35 8.09
C ILE A 231 -29.86 17.35 8.67
N GLU A 232 -28.85 17.52 7.82
CA GLU A 232 -27.45 17.55 8.28
C GLU A 232 -27.16 18.75 9.19
N ALA A 233 -27.74 19.92 8.90
CA ALA A 233 -27.64 21.10 9.77
C ALA A 233 -28.28 20.84 11.15
N LEU A 234 -29.46 20.22 11.17
CA LEU A 234 -30.14 19.84 12.42
C LEU A 234 -29.33 18.81 13.22
N ARG A 235 -28.75 17.80 12.56
CA ARG A 235 -27.88 16.80 13.22
C ARG A 235 -26.62 17.43 13.80
N LYS A 236 -26.03 18.43 13.15
CA LYS A 236 -24.88 19.18 13.69
C LYS A 236 -25.25 20.00 14.92
N ALA A 237 -26.46 20.58 14.97
CA ALA A 237 -26.96 21.28 16.15
C ALA A 237 -27.23 20.32 17.33
N LEU A 238 -27.54 19.06 17.03
CA LEU A 238 -27.86 18.03 18.03
C LEU A 238 -26.62 17.49 18.77
N GLN A 239 -25.46 17.38 18.10
CA GLN A 239 -24.21 16.87 18.71
C GLN A 239 -23.74 17.60 20.00
N PRO A 240 -23.65 18.94 20.05
CA PRO A 240 -23.24 19.64 21.26
C PRO A 240 -24.25 19.47 22.40
N LEU A 241 -25.54 19.34 22.05
CA LEU A 241 -26.64 19.17 23.00
C LEU A 241 -26.58 17.77 23.66
N GLU A 242 -26.43 16.70 22.87
CA GLU A 242 -26.24 15.34 23.39
C GLU A 242 -25.04 15.24 24.32
N ARG A 243 -23.93 15.90 23.96
CA ARG A 243 -22.73 15.95 24.79
C ARG A 243 -22.99 16.67 26.11
N SER A 244 -23.67 17.81 26.06
CA SER A 244 -23.99 18.61 27.26
C SER A 244 -24.91 17.85 28.22
N ILE A 245 -25.92 17.17 27.70
CA ILE A 245 -26.82 16.28 28.46
C ILE A 245 -26.03 15.15 29.13
N LEU A 246 -25.12 14.50 28.40
CA LEU A 246 -24.27 13.44 28.94
C LEU A 246 -23.33 13.96 30.04
N GLU A 247 -22.72 15.12 29.84
CA GLU A 247 -21.87 15.78 30.84
C GLU A 247 -22.67 16.11 32.12
N ALA A 248 -23.88 16.66 31.99
CA ALA A 248 -24.77 16.93 33.12
C ALA A 248 -25.21 15.63 33.84
N GLN A 249 -25.51 14.57 33.09
CA GLN A 249 -25.86 13.26 33.65
C GLN A 249 -24.69 12.64 34.43
N ILE A 250 -23.46 12.74 33.91
CA ILE A 250 -22.25 12.27 34.59
C ILE A 250 -22.02 13.04 35.89
N LEU A 251 -22.19 14.37 35.88
CA LEU A 251 -22.04 15.20 37.09
C LEU A 251 -23.09 14.85 38.14
N LEU A 252 -24.35 14.67 37.73
CA LEU A 252 -25.47 14.33 38.62
C LEU A 252 -25.30 12.93 39.23
N ASN A 253 -24.99 11.92 38.42
CA ASN A 253 -24.81 10.53 38.88
C ASN A 253 -23.43 10.27 39.52
N GLY A 254 -22.46 11.17 39.32
CA GLY A 254 -21.11 11.09 39.87
C GLY A 254 -20.97 11.92 41.14
N ASP A 255 -20.47 13.15 40.98
CA ASP A 255 -20.07 14.02 42.08
C ASP A 255 -21.25 14.39 42.99
N VAL A 256 -22.39 14.78 42.39
CA VAL A 256 -23.59 15.18 43.14
C VAL A 256 -24.16 14.01 43.94
N LEU A 257 -24.33 12.84 43.32
CA LEU A 257 -24.82 11.64 44.01
C LEU A 257 -23.90 11.20 45.14
N THR A 258 -22.59 11.29 44.94
CA THR A 258 -21.59 10.95 45.95
C THR A 258 -21.69 11.89 47.15
N GLU A 259 -21.81 13.20 46.90
CA GLU A 259 -21.97 14.20 47.95
C GLU A 259 -23.30 14.03 48.68
N LEU A 260 -24.40 13.78 47.96
CA LEU A 260 -25.71 13.49 48.55
C LEU A 260 -25.64 12.28 49.50
N ARG A 261 -25.01 11.17 49.09
CA ARG A 261 -24.83 9.99 49.95
C ARG A 261 -24.00 10.28 51.20
N SER A 262 -22.94 11.09 51.05
CA SER A 262 -22.14 11.55 52.20
C SER A 262 -22.98 12.39 53.16
N LEU A 263 -23.82 13.28 52.64
CA LEU A 263 -24.69 14.14 53.44
C LEU A 263 -25.81 13.33 54.09
N SER A 264 -26.40 12.35 53.40
CA SER A 264 -27.37 11.41 54.00
C SER A 264 -26.79 10.71 55.21
N THR A 265 -25.55 10.22 55.13
CA THR A 265 -24.88 9.57 56.26
C THR A 265 -24.69 10.53 57.44
N ALA A 266 -24.35 11.80 57.17
CA ALA A 266 -24.19 12.82 58.21
C ALA A 266 -25.52 13.21 58.86
N VAL A 267 -26.59 13.37 58.06
CA VAL A 267 -27.92 13.70 58.54
C VAL A 267 -28.51 12.55 59.34
N GLU A 268 -28.36 11.29 58.91
CA GLU A 268 -28.74 10.11 59.71
C GLU A 268 -28.06 10.10 61.08
N ALA A 269 -26.81 10.54 61.16
CA ALA A 269 -26.12 10.66 62.45
C ALA A 269 -26.76 11.74 63.33
N LEU A 270 -27.21 12.86 62.76
CA LEU A 270 -27.96 13.90 63.48
C LEU A 270 -29.33 13.39 63.94
N VAL A 271 -30.04 12.62 63.13
CA VAL A 271 -31.33 12.00 63.50
C VAL A 271 -31.12 10.98 64.65
N LYS A 272 -30.05 10.17 64.61
CA LYS A 272 -29.68 9.31 65.75
C LYS A 272 -29.34 10.11 67.02
N MET A 273 -28.71 11.28 66.89
CA MET A 273 -28.49 12.19 68.02
C MET A 273 -29.82 12.70 68.57
N LYS A 274 -30.76 13.11 67.71
CA LYS A 274 -32.13 13.50 68.10
C LYS A 274 -32.83 12.38 68.88
N ASP A 275 -32.81 11.14 68.39
CA ASP A 275 -33.44 10.00 69.06
C ASP A 275 -32.86 9.72 70.46
N SER A 276 -31.58 10.04 70.68
CA SER A 276 -30.93 9.88 71.98
C SER A 276 -31.33 10.93 73.02
N LEU A 277 -31.99 12.03 72.62
CA LEU A 277 -32.39 13.13 73.50
C LEU A 277 -33.33 12.64 74.61
N ALA A 278 -34.25 11.71 74.31
CA ALA A 278 -35.18 11.14 75.28
C ALA A 278 -34.50 10.36 76.42
N ARG A 279 -33.24 9.95 76.24
CA ARG A 279 -32.48 9.13 77.20
C ARG A 279 -31.41 9.93 77.97
N THR A 280 -31.27 11.22 77.68
CA THR A 280 -30.18 12.06 78.22
C THR A 280 -30.72 13.08 79.24
N THR A 281 -30.04 13.22 80.38
CA THR A 281 -30.43 14.15 81.47
C THR A 281 -29.47 15.34 81.64
N ALA A 282 -28.36 15.37 80.90
CA ALA A 282 -27.35 16.41 81.00
C ALA A 282 -27.83 17.74 80.36
N LYS A 283 -28.07 18.75 81.21
CA LYS A 283 -28.51 20.09 80.79
C LYS A 283 -27.34 20.94 80.30
N SER A 284 -27.57 21.75 79.26
CA SER A 284 -26.61 22.73 78.75
C SER A 284 -26.46 23.90 79.73
N VAL A 285 -25.24 24.43 79.86
CA VAL A 285 -24.94 25.59 80.73
C VAL A 285 -25.49 26.89 80.13
N PHE A 286 -25.64 26.94 78.80
CA PHE A 286 -26.20 28.08 78.07
C PHE A 286 -27.28 27.59 77.09
N PRO A 287 -28.47 28.20 77.03
CA PRO A 287 -29.44 27.95 75.97
C PRO A 287 -28.83 28.34 74.62
N ILE A 288 -28.91 27.46 73.61
CA ILE A 288 -28.55 27.82 72.23
C ILE A 288 -29.75 28.51 71.57
N ASP A 289 -29.49 29.62 70.87
CA ASP A 289 -30.45 30.20 69.92
C ASP A 289 -30.44 29.34 68.65
N ASP A 290 -31.51 28.58 68.44
CA ASP A 290 -31.67 27.65 67.33
C ASP A 290 -32.52 28.25 66.17
N THR A 291 -32.74 29.56 66.18
CA THR A 291 -33.57 30.24 65.15
C THR A 291 -32.96 30.11 63.76
N ALA A 292 -31.65 30.36 63.64
CA ALA A 292 -30.92 30.24 62.36
C ALA A 292 -30.86 28.79 61.86
N PHE A 293 -30.67 27.84 62.79
CA PHE A 293 -30.71 26.41 62.53
C PHE A 293 -32.07 25.98 61.97
N SER A 294 -33.17 26.34 62.65
CA SER A 294 -34.53 25.96 62.25
C SER A 294 -34.92 26.55 60.88
N GLN A 295 -34.54 27.81 60.62
CA GLN A 295 -34.80 28.46 59.32
C GLN A 295 -34.00 27.80 58.18
N SER A 296 -32.72 27.52 58.40
CA SER A 296 -31.88 26.83 57.42
C SER A 296 -32.39 25.42 57.14
N LEU A 297 -32.75 24.68 58.19
CA LEU A 297 -33.23 23.31 58.08
C LEU A 297 -34.51 23.23 57.25
N GLN A 298 -35.47 24.13 57.49
CA GLN A 298 -36.69 24.22 56.69
C GLN A 298 -36.39 24.55 55.22
N ASN A 299 -35.55 25.57 54.98
CA ASN A 299 -35.18 25.99 53.62
C ASN A 299 -34.51 24.85 52.83
N VAL A 300 -33.50 24.19 53.41
CA VAL A 300 -32.80 23.06 52.77
C VAL A 300 -33.76 21.90 52.51
N THR A 301 -34.64 21.59 53.47
CA THR A 301 -35.64 20.52 53.33
C THR A 301 -36.56 20.79 52.13
N ASP A 302 -37.09 22.01 52.01
CA ASP A 302 -38.00 22.40 50.94
C ASP A 302 -37.30 22.41 49.57
N ARG A 303 -36.06 22.89 49.50
CA ARG A 303 -35.24 22.86 48.27
C ARG A 303 -34.95 21.44 47.80
N LEU A 304 -34.55 20.53 48.70
CA LEU A 304 -34.34 19.12 48.36
C LEU A 304 -35.63 18.44 47.93
N ARG A 305 -36.76 18.74 48.58
CA ARG A 305 -38.08 18.23 48.17
C ARG A 305 -38.43 18.66 46.75
N ASN A 306 -38.25 19.95 46.44
CA ASN A 306 -38.50 20.49 45.10
C ASN A 306 -37.56 19.89 44.05
N ALA A 307 -36.28 19.67 44.39
CA ALA A 307 -35.33 19.00 43.52
C ALA A 307 -35.74 17.54 43.23
N SER A 308 -36.19 16.80 44.26
CA SER A 308 -36.70 15.43 44.08
C SER A 308 -37.93 15.37 43.15
N ILE A 309 -38.88 16.31 43.33
CA ILE A 309 -40.06 16.43 42.45
C ILE A 309 -39.63 16.77 41.02
N SER A 310 -38.69 17.69 40.84
CA SER A 310 -38.19 18.08 39.51
C SER A 310 -37.45 16.93 38.81
N LEU A 311 -36.85 16.03 39.58
CA LEU A 311 -36.23 14.79 39.08
C LEU A 311 -37.26 13.71 38.70
N GLN A 312 -38.55 13.92 38.98
CA GLN A 312 -39.61 12.98 38.64
C GLN A 312 -39.82 12.94 37.11
N GLY A 313 -39.53 11.79 36.50
CA GLY A 313 -39.64 11.58 35.06
C GLY A 313 -38.30 11.35 34.34
N PHE A 314 -37.18 11.56 35.03
CA PHE A 314 -35.85 11.20 34.52
C PHE A 314 -35.41 9.84 35.09
N GLU A 315 -35.63 8.76 34.34
CA GLU A 315 -35.26 7.40 34.77
C GLU A 315 -33.76 7.27 35.05
N ASP A 316 -32.94 7.92 34.21
CA ASP A 316 -31.48 7.93 34.29
C ASP A 316 -30.91 8.61 35.54
N LEU A 317 -31.73 9.39 36.26
CA LEU A 317 -31.37 10.11 37.49
C LEU A 317 -32.13 9.60 38.71
N SER A 318 -32.68 8.39 38.62
CA SER A 318 -33.54 7.81 39.67
C SER A 318 -32.81 7.61 41.01
N GLU A 319 -31.50 7.35 41.01
CA GLU A 319 -30.71 7.25 42.26
C GLU A 319 -30.52 8.61 42.93
N VAL A 320 -30.23 9.66 42.16
CA VAL A 320 -30.12 11.05 42.65
C VAL A 320 -31.44 11.47 43.28
N ARG A 321 -32.57 11.20 42.60
CA ARG A 321 -33.90 11.49 43.12
C ARG A 321 -34.16 10.81 44.47
N LYS A 322 -33.98 9.49 44.55
CA LYS A 322 -34.22 8.71 45.78
C LYS A 322 -33.35 9.20 46.94
N THR A 323 -32.09 9.53 46.67
CA THR A 323 -31.16 10.00 47.71
C THR A 323 -31.53 11.41 48.19
N THR A 324 -31.95 12.28 47.28
CA THR A 324 -32.45 13.64 47.57
C THR A 324 -33.75 13.59 48.39
N GLU A 325 -34.67 12.70 48.01
CA GLU A 325 -35.94 12.43 48.72
C GLU A 325 -35.67 11.96 50.16
N PHE A 326 -34.82 10.94 50.31
CA PHE A 326 -34.40 10.43 51.61
C PHE A 326 -33.79 11.53 52.50
N LEU A 327 -32.90 12.35 51.94
CA LEU A 327 -32.26 13.45 52.68
C LEU A 327 -33.27 14.50 53.12
N SER A 328 -34.25 14.85 52.27
CA SER A 328 -35.34 15.77 52.61
C SER A 328 -36.20 15.21 53.76
N ASP A 329 -36.54 13.93 53.72
CA ASP A 329 -37.36 13.29 54.74
C ASP A 329 -36.65 13.24 56.11
N GLU A 330 -35.36 12.88 56.14
CA GLU A 330 -34.57 12.85 57.39
C GLU A 330 -34.36 14.25 57.98
N LEU A 331 -34.13 15.27 57.15
CA LEU A 331 -34.05 16.66 57.62
C LEU A 331 -35.40 17.18 58.13
N SER A 332 -36.50 16.78 57.48
CA SER A 332 -37.86 17.07 57.94
C SER A 332 -38.14 16.39 59.29
N ASP A 333 -37.64 15.17 59.52
CA ASP A 333 -37.74 14.54 60.83
C ASP A 333 -36.91 15.31 61.86
N LEU A 334 -35.66 15.70 61.54
CA LEU A 334 -34.81 16.48 62.43
C LEU A 334 -35.48 17.79 62.91
N ALA A 335 -36.25 18.44 62.03
CA ALA A 335 -37.00 19.67 62.34
C ALA A 335 -38.09 19.46 63.40
N ASN A 336 -38.65 18.24 63.48
CA ASN A 336 -39.70 17.86 64.44
C ASN A 336 -39.12 17.45 65.80
N THR A 337 -38.23 18.26 66.37
CA THR A 337 -37.68 18.03 67.71
C THR A 337 -38.53 18.74 68.78
N ASP A 338 -38.95 18.00 69.81
CA ASP A 338 -39.79 18.52 70.90
C ASP A 338 -39.09 19.69 71.63
N PRO A 339 -39.77 20.86 71.81
CA PRO A 339 -39.20 22.04 72.48
C PRO A 339 -38.61 21.77 73.86
N GLN A 340 -39.09 20.76 74.59
CA GLN A 340 -38.58 20.44 75.93
C GLN A 340 -37.11 20.01 75.93
N TYR A 341 -36.60 19.45 74.82
CA TYR A 341 -35.23 18.94 74.71
C TYR A 341 -34.19 20.02 74.35
N LYS A 342 -34.62 21.25 74.01
CA LYS A 342 -33.72 22.34 73.62
C LYS A 342 -32.72 22.76 74.70
N THR A 343 -33.00 22.43 75.97
CA THR A 343 -32.14 22.72 77.11
C THR A 343 -31.04 21.68 77.35
N LEU A 344 -31.00 20.59 76.57
CA LEU A 344 -30.04 19.49 76.72
C LEU A 344 -28.74 19.77 75.98
N LYS A 345 -27.62 19.28 76.52
CA LYS A 345 -26.29 19.43 75.90
C LYS A 345 -26.20 18.73 74.53
N VAL A 346 -26.81 17.55 74.42
CA VAL A 346 -26.83 16.76 73.17
C VAL A 346 -27.57 17.51 72.05
N TYR A 347 -28.60 18.29 72.37
CA TYR A 347 -29.29 19.14 71.39
C TYR A 347 -28.38 20.26 70.88
N SER A 348 -27.63 20.90 71.80
CA SER A 348 -26.63 21.91 71.45
C SER A 348 -25.52 21.35 70.54
N ASP A 349 -25.03 20.14 70.82
CA ASP A 349 -24.02 19.47 69.99
C ASP A 349 -24.58 19.09 68.61
N MET A 350 -25.85 18.67 68.54
CA MET A 350 -26.56 18.38 67.28
C MET A 350 -26.73 19.63 66.41
N VAL A 351 -27.16 20.76 66.99
CA VAL A 351 -27.30 22.04 66.26
C VAL A 351 -25.95 22.49 65.70
N ARG A 352 -24.87 22.40 66.48
CA ARG A 352 -23.51 22.72 66.00
C ARG A 352 -23.05 21.78 64.88
N ALA A 353 -23.30 20.48 65.03
CA ALA A 353 -22.94 19.49 64.01
C ALA A 353 -23.72 19.73 62.69
N TYR A 354 -24.97 20.20 62.75
CA TYR A 354 -25.69 20.65 61.58
C TYR A 354 -25.06 21.90 60.95
N GLU A 355 -24.73 22.93 61.73
CA GLU A 355 -24.11 24.16 61.20
C GLU A 355 -22.77 23.88 60.49
N GLU A 356 -22.04 22.84 60.88
CA GLU A 356 -20.81 22.40 60.18
C GLU A 356 -21.09 21.76 58.81
N ILE A 357 -22.21 21.05 58.63
CA ILE A 357 -22.58 20.44 57.35
C ILE A 357 -23.48 21.33 56.49
N ARG A 358 -24.11 22.35 57.08
CA ARG A 358 -25.05 23.27 56.43
C ARG A 358 -24.50 23.89 55.13
N PRO A 359 -23.27 24.43 55.06
CA PRO A 359 -22.77 25.02 53.81
C PRO A 359 -22.67 23.99 52.67
N ARG A 360 -22.45 22.71 52.99
CA ARG A 360 -22.45 21.62 52.00
C ARG A 360 -23.86 21.27 51.56
N LEU A 361 -24.83 21.25 52.48
CA LEU A 361 -26.25 21.08 52.17
C LEU A 361 -26.80 22.22 51.30
N GLU A 362 -26.45 23.48 51.59
CA GLU A 362 -26.87 24.62 50.77
C GLU A 362 -26.23 24.57 49.38
N ARG A 363 -24.93 24.24 49.29
CA ARG A 363 -24.23 24.08 48.01
C ARG A 363 -24.82 22.96 47.15
N ILE A 364 -25.12 21.79 47.73
CA ILE A 364 -25.68 20.68 46.94
C ILE A 364 -27.08 21.02 46.42
N CYS A 365 -27.86 21.82 47.15
CA CYS A 365 -29.13 22.33 46.64
C CYS A 365 -28.93 23.28 45.45
N ASP A 366 -27.96 24.20 45.52
CA ASP A 366 -27.63 25.11 44.41
C ASP A 366 -27.18 24.32 43.16
N ASP A 367 -26.35 23.29 43.35
CA ASP A 367 -25.85 22.45 42.27
C ASP A 367 -26.97 21.61 41.65
N LEU A 368 -27.87 21.03 42.47
CA LEU A 368 -29.04 20.29 42.00
C LEU A 368 -29.98 21.18 41.18
N GLU A 369 -30.37 22.35 41.70
CA GLU A 369 -31.30 23.26 41.01
C GLU A 369 -30.75 23.67 39.63
N ARG A 370 -29.48 24.10 39.57
CA ARG A 370 -28.83 24.53 38.33
C ARG A 370 -28.71 23.39 37.31
N LEU A 371 -28.29 22.20 37.75
CA LEU A 371 -28.05 21.08 36.86
C LEU A 371 -29.36 20.44 36.38
N ILE A 372 -30.40 20.37 37.22
CA ILE A 372 -31.72 19.86 36.85
C ILE A 372 -32.40 20.77 35.83
N GLU A 373 -32.39 22.09 36.04
CA GLU A 373 -32.96 23.06 35.11
C GLU A 373 -32.30 22.96 33.74
N ARG A 374 -30.95 23.01 33.71
CA ARG A 374 -30.18 22.86 32.47
C ARG A 374 -30.45 21.53 31.76
N TYR A 375 -30.47 20.42 32.51
CA TYR A 375 -30.73 19.09 31.95
C TYR A 375 -32.15 19.00 31.36
N GLY A 376 -33.14 19.59 32.01
CA GLY A 376 -34.53 19.63 31.53
C GLY A 376 -34.70 20.44 30.24
N ASP A 377 -34.13 21.65 30.19
CA ASP A 377 -34.19 22.53 29.02
C ASP A 377 -33.51 21.90 27.80
N GLU A 378 -32.30 21.38 27.98
CA GLU A 378 -31.54 20.75 26.90
C GLU A 378 -32.24 19.48 26.38
N LEU A 379 -32.89 18.70 27.25
CA LEU A 379 -33.64 17.51 26.86
C LEU A 379 -34.95 17.84 26.13
N SER A 380 -35.57 18.99 26.43
CA SER A 380 -36.71 19.51 25.67
C SER A 380 -36.31 19.93 24.26
N GLU A 381 -35.22 20.69 24.14
CA GLU A 381 -34.65 21.10 22.84
C GLU A 381 -34.24 19.88 21.99
N LEU A 382 -33.67 18.85 22.63
CA LEU A 382 -33.31 17.59 21.96
C LEU A 382 -34.54 16.88 21.35
N ARG A 383 -35.67 16.88 22.07
CA ARG A 383 -36.92 16.27 21.59
C ARG A 383 -37.49 17.05 20.40
N GLU A 384 -37.47 18.38 20.45
CA GLU A 384 -37.95 19.23 19.36
C GLU A 384 -37.11 19.04 18.09
N LEU A 385 -35.77 19.06 18.22
CA LEU A 385 -34.85 18.80 17.12
C LEU A 385 -35.05 17.40 16.52
N ASN A 386 -35.18 16.37 17.35
CA ASN A 386 -35.43 15.01 16.87
C ASN A 386 -36.77 14.89 16.14
N SER A 387 -37.84 15.53 16.64
CA SER A 387 -39.14 15.52 15.97
C SER A 387 -39.08 16.19 14.59
N SER A 388 -38.31 17.29 14.50
CA SER A 388 -38.08 18.02 13.25
C SER A 388 -37.28 17.17 12.26
N ILE A 389 -36.21 16.51 12.70
CA ILE A 389 -35.43 15.58 11.88
C ILE A 389 -36.32 14.45 11.35
N LEU A 390 -37.12 13.81 12.22
CA LEU A 390 -37.95 12.67 11.86
C LEU A 390 -39.03 13.03 10.83
N SER A 391 -39.64 14.22 10.97
CA SER A 391 -40.61 14.74 10.00
C SER A 391 -39.99 14.97 8.62
N LYS A 392 -38.78 15.56 8.58
CA LYS A 392 -38.02 15.79 7.34
C LYS A 392 -37.53 14.48 6.73
N GLU A 393 -37.07 13.52 7.52
CA GLU A 393 -36.67 12.19 7.02
C GLU A 393 -37.84 11.45 6.34
N SER A 394 -39.05 11.57 6.88
CA SER A 394 -40.26 11.02 6.26
C SER A 394 -40.57 11.69 4.91
N GLU A 395 -40.41 13.01 4.81
CA GLU A 395 -40.53 13.75 3.55
C GLU A 395 -39.44 13.35 2.55
N LEU A 396 -38.19 13.23 2.99
CA LEU A 396 -37.06 12.77 2.18
C LEU A 396 -37.36 11.40 1.56
N GLN A 397 -37.89 10.47 2.36
CA GLN A 397 -38.21 9.13 1.91
C GLN A 397 -39.26 9.13 0.81
N ARG A 398 -40.34 9.92 0.98
CA ARG A 398 -41.41 10.06 -0.03
C ARG A 398 -40.88 10.65 -1.34
N LEU A 399 -40.11 11.73 -1.27
CA LEU A 399 -39.54 12.37 -2.46
C LEU A 399 -38.53 11.46 -3.16
N SER A 400 -37.70 10.74 -2.39
CA SER A 400 -36.71 9.81 -2.94
C SER A 400 -37.36 8.64 -3.68
N GLN A 401 -38.44 8.08 -3.14
CA GLN A 401 -39.19 7.01 -3.80
C GLN A 401 -39.77 7.49 -5.14
N ARG A 402 -40.35 8.70 -5.17
CA ARG A 402 -40.86 9.29 -6.42
C ARG A 402 -39.73 9.55 -7.44
N ALA A 403 -38.58 10.03 -6.98
CA ALA A 403 -37.43 10.23 -7.84
C ALA A 403 -36.92 8.91 -8.45
N GLU A 404 -36.94 7.81 -7.70
CA GLU A 404 -36.55 6.48 -8.19
C GLU A 404 -37.49 5.98 -9.30
N GLU A 405 -38.81 6.13 -9.14
CA GLU A 405 -39.78 5.81 -10.19
C GLU A 405 -39.53 6.58 -11.49
N LEU A 406 -39.27 7.88 -11.38
CA LEU A 406 -38.98 8.73 -12.54
C LEU A 406 -37.62 8.40 -13.17
N GLN A 407 -36.65 8.00 -12.35
CA GLN A 407 -35.33 7.56 -12.83
C GLN A 407 -35.41 6.27 -13.65
N GLN A 408 -36.28 5.32 -13.27
CA GLN A 408 -36.57 4.14 -14.08
C GLN A 408 -37.21 4.52 -15.43
N LYS A 409 -38.17 5.46 -15.42
CA LYS A 409 -38.77 5.97 -16.67
C LYS A 409 -37.74 6.66 -17.56
N ARG A 410 -36.83 7.44 -16.98
CA ARG A 410 -35.70 8.04 -17.70
C ARG A 410 -34.83 6.96 -18.34
N GLN A 411 -34.50 5.88 -17.64
CA GLN A 411 -33.66 4.82 -18.21
C GLN A 411 -34.31 4.13 -19.42
N LEU A 412 -35.61 3.90 -19.37
CA LEU A 412 -36.37 3.38 -20.51
C LEU A 412 -36.37 4.36 -21.70
N LEU A 413 -36.47 5.67 -21.41
CA LEU A 413 -36.37 6.70 -22.42
C LEU A 413 -34.97 6.77 -23.03
N GLU A 414 -33.89 6.66 -22.24
CA GLU A 414 -32.51 6.64 -22.73
C GLU A 414 -32.24 5.47 -23.67
N LEU A 415 -32.75 4.27 -23.34
CA LEU A 415 -32.68 3.09 -24.21
C LEU A 415 -33.40 3.31 -25.53
N LYS A 416 -34.53 4.03 -25.49
CA LYS A 416 -35.32 4.33 -26.68
C LYS A 416 -34.62 5.35 -27.59
N LEU A 417 -33.90 6.32 -27.03
CA LEU A 417 -33.24 7.41 -27.76
C LEU A 417 -31.78 7.10 -28.16
N THR A 418 -31.30 5.87 -27.94
CA THR A 418 -29.88 5.52 -28.11
C THR A 418 -29.39 5.70 -29.55
N GLU A 419 -30.24 5.37 -30.54
CA GLU A 419 -29.92 5.51 -31.97
C GLU A 419 -29.81 7.00 -32.35
N GLU A 420 -30.77 7.82 -31.95
CA GLU A 420 -30.83 9.26 -32.19
C GLU A 420 -29.68 10.01 -31.51
N ARG A 421 -29.35 9.64 -30.26
CA ARG A 421 -28.18 10.19 -29.56
C ARG A 421 -26.88 9.83 -30.27
N SER A 422 -26.75 8.58 -30.73
CA SER A 422 -25.57 8.14 -31.49
C SER A 422 -25.46 8.89 -32.83
N TRP A 423 -26.58 9.11 -33.51
CA TRP A 423 -26.63 9.90 -34.74
C TRP A 423 -26.22 11.35 -34.50
N LEU A 424 -26.75 11.99 -33.45
CA LEU A 424 -26.37 13.35 -33.08
C LEU A 424 -24.86 13.46 -32.82
N GLN A 425 -24.30 12.51 -32.05
CA GLN A 425 -22.87 12.46 -31.77
C GLN A 425 -22.05 12.33 -33.06
N LEU A 426 -22.50 11.52 -34.02
CA LEU A 426 -21.82 11.35 -35.31
C LEU A 426 -21.85 12.63 -36.16
N ILE A 427 -22.97 13.36 -36.22
CA ILE A 427 -23.06 14.62 -36.98
C ILE A 427 -22.13 15.68 -36.40
N VAL A 428 -22.12 15.83 -35.08
CA VAL A 428 -21.19 16.75 -34.40
C VAL A 428 -19.74 16.33 -34.65
N PHE A 429 -19.47 15.03 -34.53
CA PHE A 429 -18.14 14.48 -34.78
C PHE A 429 -17.68 14.65 -36.25
N GLU A 430 -18.57 14.50 -37.23
CA GLU A 430 -18.29 14.71 -38.65
C GLU A 430 -17.88 16.16 -38.93
N ASN A 431 -18.59 17.13 -38.35
CA ASN A 431 -18.24 18.54 -38.46
C ASN A 431 -16.87 18.83 -37.83
N ASP A 432 -16.64 18.32 -36.62
CA ASP A 432 -15.35 18.46 -35.95
C ASP A 432 -14.23 17.78 -36.74
N LEU A 433 -14.49 16.62 -37.36
CA LEU A 433 -13.54 15.89 -38.19
C LEU A 433 -13.04 16.73 -39.36
N LYS A 434 -13.92 17.48 -40.04
CA LYS A 434 -13.55 18.42 -41.11
C LYS A 434 -12.61 19.53 -40.60
N ALA A 435 -12.87 20.07 -39.41
CA ALA A 435 -11.98 21.03 -38.77
C ALA A 435 -10.63 20.39 -38.35
N ARG A 436 -10.62 19.12 -37.94
CA ARG A 436 -9.38 18.40 -37.60
C ARG A 436 -8.57 18.02 -38.85
N LEU A 437 -9.22 17.67 -39.96
CA LEU A 437 -8.57 17.44 -41.26
C LEU A 437 -7.80 18.69 -41.70
N SER A 438 -8.44 19.85 -41.72
CA SER A 438 -7.77 21.12 -42.06
C SER A 438 -6.63 21.46 -41.07
N THR A 439 -6.81 21.15 -39.78
CA THR A 439 -5.74 21.30 -38.78
C THR A 439 -4.51 20.45 -39.12
N VAL A 440 -4.70 19.20 -39.52
CA VAL A 440 -3.61 18.28 -39.92
C VAL A 440 -3.01 18.70 -41.27
N GLU A 441 -3.81 19.20 -42.21
CA GLU A 441 -3.33 19.76 -43.48
C GLU A 441 -2.43 20.98 -43.29
N ALA A 442 -2.66 21.78 -42.24
CA ALA A 442 -1.83 22.93 -41.91
C ALA A 442 -0.47 22.57 -41.26
N ILE A 443 -0.29 21.33 -40.83
CA ILE A 443 0.98 20.86 -40.23
C ILE A 443 2.04 20.72 -41.32
N LYS A 444 3.25 21.22 -41.04
CA LYS A 444 4.39 21.24 -41.97
C LYS A 444 5.64 20.53 -41.43
N SER A 445 5.73 20.32 -40.12
CA SER A 445 6.90 19.74 -39.47
C SER A 445 6.48 18.77 -38.37
N LEU A 446 7.44 18.13 -37.71
CA LEU A 446 7.24 17.42 -36.45
C LEU A 446 7.86 18.18 -35.26
N SER A 447 7.83 19.52 -35.35
CA SER A 447 8.20 20.40 -34.25
C SER A 447 7.29 20.21 -33.04
N ARG A 448 7.73 20.69 -31.87
CA ARG A 448 6.97 20.61 -30.61
C ARG A 448 5.55 21.18 -30.72
N THR A 449 5.39 22.27 -31.48
CA THR A 449 4.10 22.91 -31.72
C THR A 449 3.19 22.03 -32.58
N ASP A 450 3.72 21.44 -33.65
CA ASP A 450 2.97 20.56 -34.55
C ASP A 450 2.62 19.22 -33.89
N LEU A 451 3.52 18.63 -33.09
CA LEU A 451 3.22 17.44 -32.27
C LEU A 451 2.10 17.69 -31.26
N THR A 452 1.94 18.92 -30.78
CA THR A 452 0.84 19.29 -29.88
C THR A 452 -0.49 19.32 -30.62
N ARG A 453 -0.52 19.75 -31.89
CA ARG A 453 -1.72 19.69 -32.75
C ARG A 453 -2.14 18.24 -33.00
N TYR A 454 -1.20 17.34 -33.31
CA TYR A 454 -1.50 15.91 -33.42
C TYR A 454 -2.01 15.29 -32.11
N SER A 455 -1.41 15.63 -30.97
CA SER A 455 -1.87 15.15 -29.65
C SER A 455 -3.29 15.64 -29.33
N ALA A 456 -3.67 16.85 -29.77
CA ALA A 456 -5.04 17.35 -29.63
C ALA A 456 -6.03 16.52 -30.47
N VAL A 457 -5.67 16.17 -31.72
CA VAL A 457 -6.48 15.26 -32.57
C VAL A 457 -6.61 13.89 -31.92
N LEU A 458 -5.51 13.32 -31.42
CA LEU A 458 -5.52 12.01 -30.74
C LEU A 458 -6.39 12.02 -29.49
N THR A 459 -6.29 13.07 -28.67
CA THR A 459 -7.12 13.22 -27.46
C THR A 459 -8.60 13.32 -27.82
N TRP A 460 -8.93 14.10 -28.85
CA TRP A 460 -10.30 14.22 -29.36
C TRP A 460 -10.85 12.89 -29.86
N LEU A 461 -10.10 12.14 -30.67
CA LEU A 461 -10.48 10.79 -31.14
C LEU A 461 -10.67 9.82 -29.96
N ARG A 462 -9.78 9.85 -28.97
CA ARG A 462 -9.88 8.99 -27.77
C ARG A 462 -11.12 9.32 -26.94
N ASN A 463 -11.41 10.60 -26.74
CA ASN A 463 -12.59 11.04 -26.01
C ASN A 463 -13.86 10.56 -26.72
N PHE A 464 -13.93 10.73 -28.05
CA PHE A 464 -15.02 10.20 -28.85
C PHE A 464 -15.15 8.68 -28.74
N ALA A 465 -14.06 7.92 -28.88
CA ALA A 465 -14.08 6.45 -28.77
C ALA A 465 -14.56 5.93 -27.40
N ASN A 466 -14.38 6.74 -26.34
CA ASN A 466 -14.82 6.42 -24.99
C ASN A 466 -16.28 6.85 -24.73
N SER A 467 -16.72 7.98 -25.29
CA SER A 467 -18.09 8.49 -25.11
C SER A 467 -19.11 7.89 -26.07
N TYR A 468 -18.67 7.45 -27.26
CA TYR A 468 -19.53 6.88 -28.28
C TYR A 468 -19.96 5.47 -27.89
N GLU A 469 -21.24 5.28 -27.56
CA GLU A 469 -21.75 4.05 -26.95
C GLU A 469 -21.81 2.89 -27.96
N ARG A 470 -22.22 3.18 -29.20
CA ARG A 470 -22.42 2.18 -30.25
C ARG A 470 -21.11 1.47 -30.63
N ASN A 471 -21.14 0.15 -30.70
CA ASN A 471 -20.00 -0.67 -31.14
C ASN A 471 -20.14 -1.01 -32.63
N ASP A 472 -19.63 -0.14 -33.49
CA ASP A 472 -19.74 -0.25 -34.95
C ASP A 472 -18.39 0.00 -35.66
N ARG A 473 -18.45 0.10 -36.99
CA ARG A 473 -17.28 0.38 -37.85
C ARG A 473 -16.65 1.74 -37.56
N VAL A 474 -17.42 2.75 -37.13
CA VAL A 474 -16.88 4.07 -36.77
C VAL A 474 -16.01 3.93 -35.54
N LYS A 475 -16.51 3.31 -34.46
CA LYS A 475 -15.75 3.11 -33.22
C LYS A 475 -14.49 2.28 -33.45
N GLU A 476 -14.57 1.24 -34.29
CA GLU A 476 -13.42 0.42 -34.68
C GLU A 476 -12.38 1.24 -35.47
N SER A 477 -12.81 2.01 -36.46
CA SER A 477 -11.98 2.90 -37.26
C SER A 477 -11.26 3.96 -36.41
N VAL A 478 -12.00 4.59 -35.47
CA VAL A 478 -11.43 5.55 -34.52
C VAL A 478 -10.42 4.87 -33.61
N ARG A 479 -10.75 3.72 -33.00
CA ARG A 479 -9.81 2.99 -32.11
C ARG A 479 -8.54 2.57 -32.84
N LYS A 480 -8.67 2.10 -34.08
CA LYS A 480 -7.53 1.77 -34.95
C LYS A 480 -6.64 2.99 -35.18
N THR A 481 -7.24 4.13 -35.53
CA THR A 481 -6.51 5.39 -35.74
C THR A 481 -5.83 5.90 -34.47
N VAL A 482 -6.51 5.84 -33.31
CA VAL A 482 -5.94 6.17 -32.00
C VAL A 482 -4.70 5.32 -31.72
N ASN A 483 -4.75 4.02 -32.00
CA ASN A 483 -3.61 3.12 -31.84
C ASN A 483 -2.48 3.45 -32.82
N ASN A 484 -2.78 3.75 -34.09
CA ASN A 484 -1.80 4.13 -35.11
C ASN A 484 -1.06 5.43 -34.76
N LEU A 485 -1.74 6.38 -34.11
CA LEU A 485 -1.18 7.70 -33.77
C LEU A 485 -0.57 7.77 -32.37
N ARG A 486 -0.73 6.73 -31.54
CA ARG A 486 -0.28 6.70 -30.15
C ARG A 486 1.20 7.06 -29.97
N TRP A 487 2.04 6.65 -30.91
CA TRP A 487 3.49 6.90 -30.87
C TRP A 487 3.83 8.41 -30.88
N ILE A 488 2.94 9.28 -31.37
CA ILE A 488 3.18 10.73 -31.44
C ILE A 488 3.34 11.32 -30.04
N GLU A 489 2.53 10.88 -29.08
CA GLU A 489 2.65 11.33 -27.68
C GLU A 489 3.92 10.81 -27.03
N ASP A 490 4.28 9.55 -27.33
CA ASP A 490 5.53 8.96 -26.86
C ASP A 490 6.74 9.72 -27.42
N TYR A 491 6.72 10.07 -28.71
CA TYR A 491 7.78 10.83 -29.38
C TYR A 491 7.86 12.27 -28.85
N ARG A 492 6.73 12.97 -28.70
CA ARG A 492 6.70 14.33 -28.11
C ARG A 492 7.25 14.34 -26.69
N THR A 493 6.89 13.33 -25.90
CA THR A 493 7.39 13.21 -24.53
C THR A 493 8.88 12.90 -24.53
N PHE A 494 9.33 11.98 -25.41
CA PHE A 494 10.73 11.64 -25.59
C PHE A 494 11.58 12.86 -25.93
N THR A 495 11.18 13.65 -26.93
CA THR A 495 11.96 14.83 -27.36
C THR A 495 12.03 15.90 -26.30
N SER A 496 10.88 16.29 -25.72
CA SER A 496 10.85 17.32 -24.67
C SER A 496 11.62 16.92 -23.42
N ARG A 497 11.59 15.64 -23.03
CA ARG A 497 12.32 15.14 -21.86
C ARG A 497 13.81 14.99 -22.14
N PHE A 498 14.19 14.63 -23.37
CA PHE A 498 15.60 14.57 -23.78
C PHE A 498 16.25 15.95 -23.74
N GLU A 499 15.57 16.99 -24.22
CA GLU A 499 16.06 18.38 -24.16
C GLU A 499 16.27 18.84 -22.71
N ASN A 500 15.30 18.58 -21.82
CA ASN A 500 15.41 18.90 -20.40
C ASN A 500 16.57 18.14 -19.73
N TYR A 501 16.65 16.83 -19.97
CA TYR A 501 17.76 15.99 -19.52
C TYR A 501 19.10 16.57 -19.96
N SER A 502 19.26 16.87 -21.25
CA SER A 502 20.53 17.35 -21.80
C SER A 502 20.98 18.65 -21.15
N LYS A 503 20.04 19.60 -20.97
CA LYS A 503 20.32 20.89 -20.33
C LYS A 503 20.74 20.71 -18.87
N ASN A 504 19.98 19.92 -18.10
CA ASN A 504 20.24 19.72 -16.68
C ASN A 504 21.51 18.90 -16.44
N TYR A 505 21.78 17.90 -17.28
CA TYR A 505 23.01 17.09 -17.24
C TYR A 505 24.24 17.97 -17.43
N GLU A 506 24.27 18.80 -18.49
CA GLU A 506 25.40 19.69 -18.77
C GLU A 506 25.68 20.67 -17.63
N GLN A 507 24.63 21.23 -17.03
CA GLN A 507 24.77 22.12 -15.86
C GLN A 507 25.37 21.39 -14.64
N ILE A 508 24.84 20.21 -14.29
CA ILE A 508 25.25 19.46 -13.11
C ILE A 508 26.67 18.90 -13.26
N ILE A 509 27.01 18.39 -14.44
CA ILE A 509 28.35 17.84 -14.69
C ILE A 509 29.40 18.94 -14.64
N LYS A 510 29.12 20.11 -15.22
CA LYS A 510 30.03 21.26 -15.15
C LYS A 510 30.29 21.68 -13.71
N GLU A 511 29.25 21.76 -12.88
CA GLU A 511 29.42 22.08 -11.46
C GLU A 511 30.17 20.97 -10.71
N PHE A 512 29.88 19.70 -11.01
CA PHE A 512 30.58 18.56 -10.42
C PHE A 512 32.07 18.56 -10.76
N GLU A 513 32.44 18.85 -12.01
CA GLU A 513 33.82 18.98 -12.46
C GLU A 513 34.54 20.11 -11.72
N GLN A 514 33.91 21.29 -11.61
CA GLN A 514 34.49 22.44 -10.87
C GLN A 514 34.75 22.11 -9.40
N VAL A 515 33.75 21.57 -8.70
CA VAL A 515 33.91 21.21 -7.27
C VAL A 515 34.95 20.09 -7.08
N LEU A 516 35.07 19.19 -8.06
CA LEU A 516 36.08 18.13 -8.04
C LEU A 516 37.49 18.69 -8.27
N ASP A 517 37.65 19.63 -9.21
CA ASP A 517 38.92 20.33 -9.45
C ASP A 517 39.39 21.04 -8.17
N ASP A 518 38.52 21.82 -7.54
CA ASP A 518 38.81 22.54 -6.28
C ASP A 518 39.17 21.57 -5.14
N PHE A 519 38.48 20.42 -5.05
CA PHE A 519 38.77 19.40 -4.05
C PHE A 519 40.13 18.72 -4.27
N GLU A 520 40.51 18.47 -5.53
CA GLU A 520 41.80 17.85 -5.87
C GLU A 520 42.99 18.71 -5.42
N GLU A 521 42.86 20.04 -5.49
CA GLU A 521 43.91 20.97 -5.03
C GLU A 521 44.16 20.89 -3.52
N ILE A 522 43.10 20.71 -2.72
CA ILE A 522 43.19 20.71 -1.24
C ILE A 522 43.25 19.31 -0.62
N CYS A 523 43.10 18.25 -1.43
CA CYS A 523 42.91 16.88 -0.92
C CYS A 523 44.09 16.42 -0.05
N ASP A 524 45.33 16.65 -0.50
CA ASP A 524 46.53 16.24 0.23
C ASP A 524 46.69 16.98 1.55
N ASP A 525 46.38 18.28 1.59
CA ASP A 525 46.43 19.09 2.81
C ASP A 525 45.41 18.60 3.85
N LEU A 526 44.19 18.28 3.41
CA LEU A 526 43.16 17.70 4.28
C LEU A 526 43.59 16.34 4.84
N LEU A 527 44.28 15.51 4.04
CA LEU A 527 44.84 14.24 4.52
C LEU A 527 45.93 14.46 5.57
N VAL A 528 46.83 15.41 5.38
CA VAL A 528 47.86 15.77 6.37
C VAL A 528 47.20 16.18 7.70
N LEU A 529 46.21 17.06 7.66
CA LEU A 529 45.48 17.53 8.85
C LEU A 529 44.72 16.40 9.57
N SER A 530 44.11 15.48 8.83
CA SER A 530 43.43 14.32 9.45
C SER A 530 44.42 13.37 10.14
N HIS A 531 45.66 13.29 9.65
CA HIS A 531 46.71 12.45 10.24
C HIS A 531 47.40 13.12 11.43
N SER A 532 47.27 14.43 11.62
CA SER A 532 47.72 15.13 12.83
C SER A 532 46.76 15.00 14.04
N GLY A 533 45.69 14.22 13.91
CA GLY A 533 44.74 13.97 15.00
C GLY A 533 43.55 14.95 15.04
N THR A 534 43.43 15.82 14.05
CA THR A 534 42.30 16.74 13.90
C THR A 534 41.16 16.05 13.16
N PHE A 535 39.92 16.21 13.63
CA PHE A 535 38.76 15.76 12.86
C PHE A 535 38.53 16.73 11.69
N VAL A 536 38.60 16.20 10.46
CA VAL A 536 38.51 17.00 9.22
C VAL A 536 37.23 16.64 8.48
N THR A 537 36.47 17.65 8.08
CA THR A 537 35.35 17.56 7.15
C THR A 537 35.64 18.38 5.89
N SER A 538 35.00 18.03 4.77
CA SER A 538 35.15 18.75 3.49
C SER A 538 33.79 19.19 2.98
N GLU A 539 33.63 20.50 2.80
CA GLU A 539 32.45 21.09 2.18
C GLU A 539 32.34 20.69 0.70
N HIS A 540 33.47 20.63 -0.03
CA HIS A 540 33.53 20.16 -1.40
C HIS A 540 32.98 18.74 -1.56
N LEU A 541 33.42 17.80 -0.70
CA LEU A 541 32.89 16.42 -0.73
C LEU A 541 31.40 16.35 -0.37
N THR A 542 30.94 17.23 0.51
CA THR A 542 29.52 17.35 0.85
C THR A 542 28.71 17.85 -0.36
N ARG A 543 29.20 18.89 -1.05
CA ARG A 543 28.56 19.41 -2.27
C ARG A 543 28.57 18.38 -3.41
N LEU A 544 29.67 17.65 -3.62
CA LEU A 544 29.71 16.54 -4.60
C LEU A 544 28.67 15.47 -4.28
N LEU A 545 28.46 15.17 -2.99
CA LEU A 545 27.45 14.21 -2.56
C LEU A 545 26.03 14.73 -2.83
N ASP A 546 25.77 16.00 -2.55
CA ASP A 546 24.47 16.65 -2.83
C ASP A 546 24.18 16.71 -4.33
N LEU A 547 25.20 17.02 -5.15
CA LEU A 547 25.08 17.02 -6.60
C LEU A 547 24.65 15.65 -7.13
N VAL A 548 25.21 14.57 -6.59
CA VAL A 548 24.89 13.20 -7.02
C VAL A 548 23.56 12.71 -6.44
N LYS A 549 23.29 12.96 -5.16
CA LYS A 549 22.13 12.39 -4.44
C LYS A 549 20.85 13.19 -4.62
N LEU A 550 20.95 14.50 -4.80
CA LEU A 550 19.80 15.39 -4.86
C LEU A 550 19.67 15.97 -6.26
N ASP A 551 20.66 16.72 -6.74
CA ASP A 551 20.52 17.46 -8.01
C ASP A 551 20.42 16.52 -9.20
N PHE A 552 21.33 15.54 -9.33
CA PHE A 552 21.30 14.57 -10.42
C PHE A 552 20.03 13.70 -10.38
N VAL A 553 19.64 13.20 -9.20
CA VAL A 553 18.43 12.37 -9.05
C VAL A 553 17.18 13.15 -9.44
N ASN A 554 17.02 14.38 -8.96
CA ASN A 554 15.80 15.15 -9.15
C ASN A 554 15.70 15.80 -10.53
N LYS A 555 16.82 16.29 -11.07
CA LYS A 555 16.84 17.11 -12.30
C LYS A 555 17.25 16.32 -13.56
N VAL A 556 18.02 15.24 -13.43
CA VAL A 556 18.57 14.48 -14.57
C VAL A 556 17.94 13.11 -14.66
N ARG A 557 18.03 12.32 -13.59
CA ARG A 557 17.59 10.91 -13.57
C ARG A 557 16.09 10.77 -13.87
N ALA A 558 15.27 11.68 -13.37
CA ALA A 558 13.83 11.70 -13.65
C ALA A 558 13.52 11.82 -15.16
N ASP A 559 14.16 12.76 -15.85
CA ASP A 559 13.98 12.94 -17.29
C ASP A 559 14.62 11.78 -18.08
N LEU A 560 15.83 11.35 -17.67
CA LEU A 560 16.55 10.21 -18.24
C LEU A 560 15.67 8.95 -18.23
N ALA A 561 15.06 8.61 -17.09
CA ALA A 561 14.19 7.44 -16.96
C ALA A 561 12.97 7.52 -17.89
N VAL A 562 12.37 8.70 -18.05
CA VAL A 562 11.25 8.90 -18.98
C VAL A 562 11.71 8.74 -20.42
N VAL A 563 12.81 9.38 -20.82
CA VAL A 563 13.40 9.27 -22.17
C VAL A 563 13.69 7.82 -22.51
N SER A 564 14.37 7.13 -21.60
CA SER A 564 14.77 5.74 -21.70
C SER A 564 13.56 4.81 -21.89
N ARG A 565 12.50 4.99 -21.09
CA ARG A 565 11.23 4.25 -21.24
C ARG A 565 10.53 4.55 -22.56
N ARG A 566 10.44 5.82 -22.98
CA ARG A 566 9.76 6.20 -24.25
C ARG A 566 10.54 5.72 -25.47
N ALA A 567 11.88 5.76 -25.43
CA ALA A 567 12.73 5.11 -26.43
C ALA A 567 12.43 3.60 -26.50
N GLY A 568 12.26 2.95 -25.35
CA GLY A 568 11.73 1.58 -25.20
C GLY A 568 10.52 1.26 -26.07
N THR A 569 9.50 2.11 -25.97
CA THR A 569 8.26 1.99 -26.74
C THR A 569 8.47 2.30 -28.22
N LEU A 570 9.18 3.39 -28.53
CA LEU A 570 9.42 3.86 -29.89
C LEU A 570 10.33 2.93 -30.70
N MET A 571 11.17 2.12 -30.06
CA MET A 571 11.95 1.07 -30.73
C MET A 571 11.08 0.05 -31.48
N LYS A 572 9.81 -0.13 -31.07
CA LYS A 572 8.88 -1.07 -31.72
C LYS A 572 8.10 -0.43 -32.87
N LEU A 573 8.30 0.87 -33.11
CA LEU A 573 7.60 1.59 -34.17
C LEU A 573 8.07 1.06 -35.53
N SER A 574 7.16 0.40 -36.26
CA SER A 574 7.43 -0.17 -37.58
C SER A 574 7.53 0.88 -38.68
N LEU A 575 6.97 2.07 -38.46
CA LEU A 575 6.89 3.15 -39.46
C LEU A 575 8.27 3.66 -39.90
N PHE A 576 9.25 3.64 -38.97
CA PHE A 576 10.62 4.13 -39.18
C PHE A 576 11.65 3.09 -38.73
N PRO A 577 11.91 2.04 -39.54
CA PRO A 577 12.90 1.01 -39.22
C PRO A 577 14.30 1.58 -38.95
N GLU A 578 14.68 2.66 -39.64
CA GLU A 578 15.98 3.32 -39.48
C GLU A 578 16.13 3.98 -38.09
N ALA A 579 15.03 4.43 -37.49
CA ALA A 579 15.00 5.07 -36.18
C ALA A 579 15.14 4.07 -35.02
N GLN A 580 14.75 2.80 -35.21
CA GLN A 580 14.75 1.80 -34.13
C GLN A 580 16.13 1.59 -33.52
N LYS A 581 17.17 1.52 -34.35
CA LYS A 581 18.56 1.36 -33.90
C LYS A 581 19.04 2.57 -33.09
N LEU A 582 18.61 3.77 -33.48
CA LEU A 582 18.98 5.01 -32.80
C LEU A 582 18.29 5.16 -31.44
N PHE A 583 17.00 4.81 -31.34
CA PHE A 583 16.31 4.76 -30.03
C PHE A 583 16.98 3.76 -29.08
N ARG A 584 17.41 2.60 -29.61
CA ARG A 584 18.17 1.61 -28.83
C ARG A 584 19.50 2.17 -28.35
N GLU A 585 20.18 2.93 -29.20
CA GLU A 585 21.46 3.55 -28.86
C GLU A 585 21.28 4.62 -27.77
N VAL A 586 20.30 5.51 -27.91
CA VAL A 586 19.94 6.49 -26.88
C VAL A 586 19.66 5.80 -25.55
N ASP A 587 18.76 4.80 -25.55
CA ASP A 587 18.42 4.06 -24.33
C ASP A 587 19.65 3.38 -23.70
N LYS A 588 20.51 2.74 -24.51
CA LYS A 588 21.73 2.08 -24.04
C LYS A 588 22.72 3.05 -23.41
N GLN A 589 22.97 4.19 -24.03
CA GLN A 589 23.94 5.16 -23.51
C GLN A 589 23.42 5.82 -22.23
N LEU A 590 22.15 6.27 -22.23
CA LEU A 590 21.51 6.85 -21.05
C LEU A 590 21.40 5.86 -19.89
N PHE A 591 21.08 4.60 -20.17
CA PHE A 591 21.08 3.56 -19.13
C PHE A 591 22.45 3.43 -18.46
N ARG A 592 23.55 3.44 -19.22
CA ARG A 592 24.89 3.37 -18.62
C ARG A 592 25.22 4.62 -17.79
N ILE A 593 24.81 5.81 -18.23
CA ILE A 593 24.94 7.03 -17.42
C ILE A 593 24.18 6.87 -16.10
N ASP A 594 22.92 6.43 -16.13
CA ASP A 594 22.17 6.15 -14.90
C ASP A 594 22.90 5.14 -13.99
N GLN A 595 23.51 4.09 -14.53
CA GLN A 595 24.28 3.12 -13.72
C GLN A 595 25.54 3.71 -13.04
N ILE A 596 26.19 4.67 -13.68
CA ILE A 596 27.37 5.36 -13.14
C ILE A 596 26.98 6.30 -11.98
N TRP A 597 25.79 6.89 -12.04
CA TRP A 597 25.35 7.93 -11.10
C TRP A 597 24.30 7.44 -10.08
N LYS A 598 23.66 6.27 -10.28
CA LYS A 598 22.69 5.65 -9.35
C LYS A 598 23.41 5.21 -8.09
N GLU A 599 22.91 5.55 -6.91
CA GLU A 599 23.46 5.00 -5.65
C GLU A 599 23.26 3.48 -5.60
N LYS A 600 24.37 2.72 -5.57
CA LYS A 600 24.34 1.26 -5.43
C LYS A 600 24.71 0.85 -4.01
N MET A 601 23.92 -0.05 -3.43
CA MET A 601 24.20 -0.63 -2.14
C MET A 601 25.26 -1.73 -2.27
N LYS A 602 26.09 -1.89 -1.25
CA LYS A 602 27.11 -2.94 -1.24
C LYS A 602 26.46 -4.28 -0.91
N HIS A 603 26.37 -5.19 -1.88
CA HIS A 603 25.73 -6.50 -1.72
C HIS A 603 26.74 -7.64 -1.52
N TYR A 604 26.79 -8.26 -0.34
CA TYR A 604 27.71 -9.39 -0.09
C TYR A 604 27.20 -10.71 -0.68
N PHE A 605 26.58 -10.69 -1.86
CA PHE A 605 25.87 -11.82 -2.47
C PHE A 605 26.72 -13.10 -2.55
N GLY A 606 27.95 -13.00 -3.04
CA GLY A 606 28.87 -14.15 -3.10
C GLY A 606 29.14 -14.76 -1.72
N TRP A 607 29.29 -13.93 -0.68
CA TRP A 607 29.42 -14.38 0.71
C TRP A 607 28.13 -14.98 1.24
N TRP A 608 26.97 -14.42 0.89
CA TRP A 608 25.68 -14.96 1.31
C TRP A 608 25.44 -16.37 0.76
N VAL A 609 25.73 -16.58 -0.53
CA VAL A 609 25.66 -17.91 -1.15
C VAL A 609 26.65 -18.86 -0.49
N PHE A 610 27.89 -18.41 -0.26
CA PHE A 610 28.90 -19.21 0.42
C PHE A 610 28.46 -19.62 1.83
N ASN A 611 28.00 -18.67 2.65
CA ASN A 611 27.48 -18.92 4.00
C ASN A 611 26.32 -19.93 3.99
N SER A 612 25.39 -19.80 3.03
CA SER A 612 24.30 -20.75 2.84
C SER A 612 24.79 -22.14 2.46
N VAL A 613 25.74 -22.27 1.52
CA VAL A 613 26.30 -23.58 1.16
C VAL A 613 26.98 -24.22 2.37
N VAL A 614 27.77 -23.46 3.12
CA VAL A 614 28.49 -23.95 4.31
C VAL A 614 27.51 -24.40 5.39
N VAL A 615 26.55 -23.55 5.78
CA VAL A 615 25.60 -23.88 6.85
C VAL A 615 24.71 -25.06 6.47
N SER A 616 24.17 -25.08 5.24
CA SER A 616 23.32 -26.15 4.77
C SER A 616 24.05 -27.48 4.63
N THR A 617 25.32 -27.46 4.20
CA THR A 617 26.13 -28.68 4.12
C THR A 617 26.40 -29.24 5.51
N ILE A 618 26.82 -28.40 6.47
CA ILE A 618 27.08 -28.83 7.85
C ILE A 618 25.82 -29.45 8.46
N VAL A 619 24.69 -28.76 8.36
CA VAL A 619 23.40 -29.24 8.90
C VAL A 619 22.97 -30.52 8.20
N ALA A 620 23.04 -30.60 6.86
CA ALA A 620 22.64 -31.79 6.13
C ALA A 620 23.50 -33.02 6.48
N ILE A 621 24.83 -32.86 6.63
CA ILE A 621 25.72 -33.96 7.04
C ILE A 621 25.36 -34.43 8.45
N ILE A 622 25.29 -33.52 9.42
CA ILE A 622 25.05 -33.86 10.83
C ILE A 622 23.66 -34.48 10.99
N THR A 623 22.61 -33.86 10.42
CA THR A 623 21.24 -34.37 10.50
C THR A 623 21.14 -35.73 9.85
N THR A 624 21.70 -35.94 8.65
CA THR A 624 21.64 -37.25 7.98
C THR A 624 22.36 -38.32 8.82
N PHE A 625 23.54 -38.00 9.36
CA PHE A 625 24.30 -38.92 10.22
C PHE A 625 23.51 -39.31 11.46
N VAL A 626 23.00 -38.33 12.21
CA VAL A 626 22.22 -38.55 13.44
C VAL A 626 20.94 -39.34 13.12
N CYS A 627 20.22 -38.98 12.06
CA CYS A 627 19.00 -39.65 11.67
C CYS A 627 19.26 -41.10 11.22
N ALA A 628 20.33 -41.34 10.46
CA ALA A 628 20.73 -42.67 10.01
C ALA A 628 21.03 -43.60 11.18
N THR A 629 21.71 -43.10 12.21
CA THR A 629 22.00 -43.85 13.43
C THR A 629 20.76 -44.05 14.31
N ALA A 630 19.91 -43.03 14.45
CA ALA A 630 18.71 -43.09 15.29
C ALA A 630 17.62 -43.99 14.68
N ALA A 631 17.46 -44.00 13.35
CA ALA A 631 16.47 -44.81 12.67
C ALA A 631 16.71 -46.33 12.80
N TYR A 632 17.97 -46.75 12.96
CA TYR A 632 18.33 -48.18 12.98
C TYR A 632 17.70 -48.93 14.18
N PRO A 633 17.84 -48.48 15.45
CA PRO A 633 17.11 -49.06 16.56
C PRO A 633 15.58 -49.07 16.38
N PHE A 634 14.99 -48.00 15.84
CA PHE A 634 13.53 -47.93 15.60
C PHE A 634 13.04 -48.88 14.50
N SER A 635 13.93 -49.34 13.60
CA SER A 635 13.62 -50.36 12.59
C SER A 635 13.92 -51.78 13.09
N ARG A 636 15.09 -52.01 13.70
CA ARG A 636 15.61 -53.37 13.96
C ARG A 636 15.54 -53.83 15.41
N MET A 637 15.57 -52.91 16.38
CA MET A 637 15.68 -53.28 17.79
C MET A 637 14.31 -53.26 18.48
N ARG A 638 14.15 -54.04 19.55
CA ARG A 638 12.96 -54.02 20.40
C ARG A 638 13.33 -53.35 21.72
N PHE A 639 12.68 -52.24 22.04
CA PHE A 639 12.88 -51.50 23.29
C PHE A 639 11.56 -50.85 23.74
N VAL A 640 11.45 -50.54 25.03
CA VAL A 640 10.26 -49.94 25.63
C VAL A 640 10.02 -48.56 25.01
N GLY A 641 8.80 -48.30 24.53
CA GLY A 641 8.44 -47.02 23.93
C GLY A 641 8.78 -46.86 22.44
N ARG A 642 9.22 -47.91 21.73
CA ARG A 642 9.58 -47.83 20.28
C ARG A 642 8.51 -47.18 19.38
N ARG A 643 7.23 -47.56 19.52
CA ARG A 643 6.13 -47.03 18.68
C ARG A 643 5.70 -45.63 19.11
N TYR A 644 5.58 -45.41 20.42
CA TYR A 644 5.14 -44.11 20.94
C TYR A 644 6.25 -43.06 20.86
N GLY A 645 7.53 -43.43 21.03
CA GLY A 645 8.65 -42.50 20.98
C GLY A 645 8.81 -41.83 19.62
N ILE A 646 8.71 -42.59 18.52
CA ILE A 646 8.78 -41.99 17.18
C ILE A 646 7.56 -41.09 16.90
N LEU A 647 6.37 -41.48 17.38
CA LEU A 647 5.15 -40.66 17.27
C LEU A 647 5.25 -39.38 18.11
N SER A 648 5.76 -39.47 19.34
CA SER A 648 5.97 -38.33 20.23
C SER A 648 6.94 -37.33 19.63
N PHE A 649 8.06 -37.77 19.04
CA PHE A 649 8.98 -36.86 18.36
C PHE A 649 8.35 -36.15 17.16
N LEU A 650 7.53 -36.86 16.37
CA LEU A 650 6.77 -36.25 15.27
C LEU A 650 5.78 -35.20 15.78
N LEU A 651 5.01 -35.53 16.83
CA LEU A 651 4.03 -34.61 17.43
C LEU A 651 4.68 -33.33 17.99
N ILE A 652 5.82 -33.45 18.66
CA ILE A 652 6.58 -32.30 19.16
C ILE A 652 7.04 -31.41 17.99
N GLN A 653 7.51 -32.02 16.89
CA GLN A 653 8.00 -31.28 15.72
C GLN A 653 6.88 -30.60 14.91
N MET A 654 5.64 -31.10 14.98
CA MET A 654 4.49 -30.46 14.33
C MET A 654 4.08 -29.15 15.00
N PHE A 655 4.61 -28.84 16.18
CA PHE A 655 4.37 -27.56 16.84
C PHE A 655 5.03 -26.40 16.06
N PRO A 656 4.38 -25.23 15.91
CA PRO A 656 4.91 -24.14 15.09
C PRO A 656 6.28 -23.63 15.55
N GLY A 657 7.29 -23.77 14.68
CA GLY A 657 8.68 -23.38 14.98
C GLY A 657 8.89 -21.91 15.35
N VAL A 658 8.01 -21.02 14.88
CA VAL A 658 8.04 -19.57 15.12
C VAL A 658 7.98 -19.24 16.63
N ILE A 659 7.26 -20.03 17.41
CA ILE A 659 7.08 -19.80 18.86
C ILE A 659 8.41 -19.96 19.62
N PHE A 660 9.33 -20.78 19.10
CA PHE A 660 10.62 -21.04 19.73
C PHE A 660 11.70 -20.00 19.37
N MET A 661 11.40 -19.02 18.51
CA MET A 661 12.36 -18.00 18.05
C MET A 661 13.03 -17.24 19.20
N ILE A 662 12.25 -16.78 20.18
CA ILE A 662 12.77 -16.06 21.36
C ILE A 662 13.67 -16.96 22.20
N ALA A 663 13.27 -18.23 22.37
CA ALA A 663 14.04 -19.21 23.13
C ALA A 663 15.38 -19.53 22.45
N ILE A 664 15.38 -19.75 21.14
CA ILE A 664 16.60 -20.01 20.35
C ILE A 664 17.54 -18.81 20.42
N TYR A 665 17.03 -17.58 20.26
CA TYR A 665 17.86 -16.37 20.37
C TYR A 665 18.55 -16.27 21.74
N ASN A 666 17.79 -16.43 22.83
CA ASN A 666 18.33 -16.37 24.18
C ASN A 666 19.31 -17.51 24.46
N LEU A 667 19.05 -18.71 23.95
CA LEU A 667 19.95 -19.86 24.08
C LEU A 667 21.29 -19.59 23.38
N LEU A 668 21.27 -19.15 22.12
CA LEU A 668 22.49 -18.83 21.38
C LEU A 668 23.26 -17.66 22.01
N ASN A 669 22.55 -16.65 22.51
CA ASN A 669 23.17 -15.54 23.22
C ASN A 669 23.84 -16.01 24.53
N PHE A 670 23.22 -16.94 25.25
CA PHE A 670 23.81 -17.56 26.43
C PHE A 670 25.04 -18.42 26.09
N ILE A 671 24.91 -19.33 25.12
CA ILE A 671 26.01 -20.21 24.68
C ILE A 671 27.17 -19.38 24.13
N GLY A 672 26.89 -18.31 23.38
CA GLY A 672 27.90 -17.42 22.80
C GLY A 672 28.82 -16.75 23.81
N LYS A 673 28.41 -16.64 25.09
CA LYS A 673 29.27 -16.15 26.17
C LYS A 673 30.40 -17.12 26.52
N PHE A 674 30.18 -18.42 26.32
CA PHE A 674 31.14 -19.48 26.62
C PHE A 674 31.85 -20.02 25.38
N VAL A 675 31.10 -20.17 24.27
CA VAL A 675 31.58 -20.70 23.00
C VAL A 675 31.19 -19.70 21.89
N PRO A 676 32.02 -18.68 21.62
CA PRO A 676 31.67 -17.59 20.70
C PRO A 676 31.29 -18.04 19.30
N ILE A 677 31.87 -19.14 18.79
CA ILE A 677 31.57 -19.70 17.46
C ILE A 677 30.14 -20.28 17.35
N LEU A 678 29.47 -20.53 18.48
CA LEU A 678 28.08 -20.99 18.56
C LEU A 678 27.13 -19.87 19.03
N GLY A 679 27.62 -18.63 19.10
CA GLY A 679 26.84 -17.47 19.53
C GLY A 679 25.94 -16.88 18.44
N ILE A 680 25.26 -15.79 18.80
CA ILE A 680 24.53 -14.94 17.84
C ILE A 680 25.48 -14.32 16.82
N ASP A 681 24.95 -13.99 15.63
CA ASP A 681 25.68 -13.45 14.48
C ASP A 681 26.80 -14.37 13.93
N THR A 682 26.71 -15.67 14.17
CA THR A 682 27.67 -16.67 13.67
C THR A 682 27.01 -17.79 12.85
N ILE A 683 27.76 -18.33 11.87
CA ILE A 683 27.32 -19.48 11.07
C ILE A 683 27.19 -20.75 11.92
N GLY A 684 28.04 -20.93 12.94
CA GLY A 684 27.97 -22.08 13.85
C GLY A 684 26.74 -22.04 14.75
N GLY A 685 26.40 -20.87 15.31
CA GLY A 685 25.16 -20.68 16.07
C GLY A 685 23.92 -20.91 15.21
N LEU A 686 23.95 -20.45 13.96
CA LEU A 686 22.87 -20.72 13.00
C LEU A 686 22.74 -22.21 12.66
N ALA A 687 23.86 -22.90 12.39
CA ALA A 687 23.86 -24.34 12.15
C ALA A 687 23.24 -25.10 13.33
N LEU A 688 23.61 -24.72 14.57
CA LEU A 688 23.06 -25.32 15.79
C LEU A 688 21.54 -25.16 15.89
N ALA A 689 21.01 -23.97 15.55
CA ALA A 689 19.56 -23.74 15.55
C ALA A 689 18.80 -24.60 14.53
N TYR A 690 19.44 -24.94 13.41
CA TYR A 690 18.83 -25.76 12.35
C TYR A 690 18.86 -27.27 12.60
N LEU A 691 19.64 -27.76 13.57
CA LEU A 691 19.71 -29.20 13.91
C LEU A 691 18.43 -29.74 14.57
N THR A 692 17.35 -28.96 14.66
CA THR A 692 16.08 -29.35 15.30
C THR A 692 15.21 -30.26 14.43
N ASN A 693 15.42 -30.31 13.12
CA ASN A 693 14.60 -31.07 12.17
C ASN A 693 15.04 -32.55 12.02
N ILE A 694 14.84 -33.35 13.07
CA ILE A 694 15.31 -34.76 13.14
C ILE A 694 14.16 -35.77 13.06
N ALA A 695 12.99 -35.51 13.66
CA ALA A 695 11.97 -36.54 13.85
C ALA A 695 11.39 -37.07 12.55
N TYR A 696 11.03 -36.17 11.62
CA TYR A 696 10.54 -36.54 10.29
C TYR A 696 11.58 -37.35 9.50
N ASN A 697 12.83 -36.92 9.53
CA ASN A 697 13.94 -37.58 8.82
C ASN A 697 14.24 -38.97 9.38
N VAL A 698 14.20 -39.15 10.70
CA VAL A 698 14.33 -40.47 11.35
C VAL A 698 13.19 -41.40 10.91
N TYR A 699 11.95 -40.90 10.87
CA TYR A 699 10.80 -41.69 10.43
C TYR A 699 10.94 -42.15 8.96
N LEU A 700 11.38 -41.25 8.08
CA LEU A 700 11.58 -41.52 6.67
C LEU A 700 12.70 -42.56 6.42
N ILE A 701 13.85 -42.44 7.10
CA ILE A 701 14.93 -43.44 7.01
C ILE A 701 14.49 -44.78 7.59
N LYS A 702 13.79 -44.76 8.73
CA LYS A 702 13.26 -45.99 9.36
C LYS A 702 12.34 -46.74 8.41
N GLY A 703 11.44 -46.03 7.72
CA GLY A 703 10.55 -46.64 6.72
C GLY A 703 11.31 -47.32 5.59
N PHE A 704 12.42 -46.72 5.14
CA PHE A 704 13.27 -47.34 4.12
C PHE A 704 14.06 -48.54 4.66
N TYR A 705 14.60 -48.46 5.88
CA TYR A 705 15.26 -49.60 6.51
C TYR A 705 14.31 -50.79 6.63
N ASP A 706 13.03 -50.58 6.93
CA ASP A 706 12.03 -51.66 7.00
C ASP A 706 11.82 -52.40 5.66
N LEU A 707 12.15 -51.77 4.52
CA LEU A 707 12.08 -52.40 3.19
C LEU A 707 13.30 -53.27 2.88
N ILE A 708 14.41 -53.11 3.60
CA ILE A 708 15.61 -53.95 3.42
C ILE A 708 15.33 -55.29 4.11
N PRO A 709 15.44 -56.44 3.39
CA PRO A 709 15.16 -57.75 3.97
C PRO A 709 16.04 -58.04 5.19
N ALA A 710 15.42 -58.47 6.29
CA ALA A 710 16.12 -58.77 7.55
C ALA A 710 17.11 -59.95 7.40
N SER A 711 16.83 -60.87 6.46
CA SER A 711 17.68 -62.03 6.17
C SER A 711 19.11 -61.67 5.77
N LEU A 712 19.33 -60.49 5.17
CA LEU A 712 20.68 -60.01 4.82
C LEU A 712 21.51 -59.69 6.07
N GLU A 713 20.87 -59.14 7.11
CA GLU A 713 21.55 -58.86 8.38
C GLU A 713 21.72 -60.13 9.21
N GLU A 714 20.74 -61.04 9.18
CA GLU A 714 20.83 -62.35 9.84
C GLU A 714 21.99 -63.18 9.27
N ALA A 715 22.15 -63.20 7.95
CA ALA A 715 23.29 -63.84 7.28
C ALA A 715 24.63 -63.24 7.75
N ALA A 716 24.74 -61.91 7.78
CA ALA A 716 25.95 -61.24 8.27
C ALA A 716 26.24 -61.56 9.76
N ILE A 717 25.21 -61.69 10.60
CA ILE A 717 25.36 -62.06 12.01
C ILE A 717 25.84 -63.52 12.14
N VAL A 718 25.35 -64.43 11.29
CA VAL A 718 25.86 -65.81 11.22
C VAL A 718 27.34 -65.84 10.81
N ASP A 719 27.77 -64.93 9.93
CA ASP A 719 29.19 -64.71 9.55
C ASP A 719 30.03 -64.03 10.65
N GLY A 720 29.45 -63.77 11.84
CA GLY A 720 30.15 -63.19 12.99
C GLY A 720 30.10 -61.67 13.09
N ALA A 721 29.31 -60.98 12.26
CA ALA A 721 29.15 -59.54 12.36
C ALA A 721 28.38 -59.13 13.63
N THR A 722 28.91 -58.14 14.35
CA THR A 722 28.16 -57.44 15.41
C THR A 722 27.01 -56.62 14.81
N LYS A 723 25.99 -56.28 15.60
CA LYS A 723 24.87 -55.45 15.12
C LYS A 723 25.30 -54.12 14.51
N PHE A 724 26.36 -53.50 15.05
CA PHE A 724 26.92 -52.27 14.49
C PHE A 724 27.63 -52.52 13.14
N GLN A 725 28.34 -53.65 13.01
CA GLN A 725 28.93 -54.07 11.74
C GLN A 725 27.85 -54.38 10.69
N SER A 726 26.77 -55.09 11.05
CA SER A 726 25.63 -55.31 10.15
C SER A 726 24.97 -54.01 9.71
N PHE A 727 24.78 -53.06 10.64
CA PHE A 727 24.29 -51.72 10.31
C PHE A 727 25.21 -50.99 9.32
N TYR A 728 26.50 -50.86 9.64
CA TYR A 728 27.45 -50.06 8.87
C TYR A 728 27.84 -50.69 7.52
N MET A 729 27.95 -52.02 7.46
CA MET A 729 28.44 -52.75 6.28
C MET A 729 27.32 -53.26 5.36
N ILE A 730 26.11 -53.51 5.89
CA ILE A 730 25.00 -54.05 5.10
C ILE A 730 23.88 -53.01 4.92
N VAL A 731 23.29 -52.53 6.03
CA VAL A 731 22.11 -51.67 5.96
C VAL A 731 22.44 -50.29 5.38
N LEU A 732 23.49 -49.64 5.89
CA LEU A 732 23.84 -48.27 5.50
C LEU A 732 24.22 -48.15 4.01
N PRO A 733 24.99 -49.07 3.39
CA PRO A 733 25.26 -49.05 1.95
C PRO A 733 24.01 -49.31 1.09
N LEU A 734 23.13 -50.22 1.51
CA LEU A 734 21.87 -50.49 0.81
C LEU A 734 20.89 -49.32 0.93
N ALA A 735 20.98 -48.55 2.02
CA ALA A 735 20.18 -47.37 2.29
C ALA A 735 20.72 -46.07 1.67
N ARG A 736 21.82 -46.10 0.91
CA ARG A 736 22.37 -44.91 0.24
C ARG A 736 21.33 -44.04 -0.48
N PRO A 737 20.32 -44.59 -1.20
CA PRO A 737 19.31 -43.76 -1.86
C PRO A 737 18.53 -42.88 -0.87
N ILE A 738 18.11 -43.43 0.27
CA ILE A 738 17.32 -42.66 1.25
C ILE A 738 18.17 -41.65 2.01
N LEU A 739 19.44 -41.97 2.28
CA LEU A 739 20.38 -41.06 2.95
C LEU A 739 20.63 -39.83 2.07
N VAL A 740 20.76 -40.02 0.76
CA VAL A 740 20.92 -38.93 -0.21
C VAL A 740 19.64 -38.09 -0.30
N VAL A 741 18.45 -38.72 -0.25
CA VAL A 741 17.19 -37.98 -0.18
C VAL A 741 17.13 -37.10 1.07
N VAL A 742 17.41 -37.64 2.26
CA VAL A 742 17.42 -36.86 3.51
C VAL A 742 18.44 -35.74 3.46
N PHE A 743 19.64 -36.02 2.95
CA PHE A 743 20.69 -35.03 2.78
C PHE A 743 20.23 -33.88 1.87
N LEU A 744 19.67 -34.19 0.70
CA LEU A 744 19.19 -33.18 -0.25
C LEU A 744 18.01 -32.38 0.31
N LEU A 745 17.03 -33.03 0.93
CA LEU A 745 15.88 -32.34 1.53
C LEU A 745 16.31 -31.42 2.67
N THR A 746 17.23 -31.88 3.52
CA THR A 746 17.78 -31.06 4.61
C THR A 746 18.59 -29.89 4.04
N PHE A 747 19.45 -30.12 3.05
CA PHE A 747 20.23 -29.07 2.40
C PHE A 747 19.33 -27.99 1.78
N ILE A 748 18.33 -28.39 0.98
CA ILE A 748 17.40 -27.47 0.31
C ILE A 748 16.56 -26.70 1.34
N GLY A 749 16.07 -27.40 2.37
CA GLY A 749 15.30 -26.79 3.45
C GLY A 749 16.12 -25.72 4.20
N THR A 750 17.33 -26.06 4.63
CA THR A 750 18.24 -25.14 5.31
C THR A 750 18.72 -24.00 4.42
N PHE A 751 18.97 -24.26 3.13
CA PHE A 751 19.45 -23.23 2.20
C PHE A 751 18.43 -22.11 1.97
N ASN A 752 17.14 -22.47 1.97
CA ASN A 752 16.01 -21.56 1.78
C ASN A 752 15.40 -21.04 3.09
N GLU A 753 15.95 -21.42 4.25
CA GLU A 753 15.42 -21.01 5.54
C GLU A 753 15.76 -19.53 5.82
N TYR A 754 14.73 -18.75 6.11
CA TYR A 754 14.84 -17.31 6.34
C TYR A 754 14.54 -16.90 7.79
N VAL A 755 13.58 -17.54 8.44
CA VAL A 755 12.96 -17.05 9.68
C VAL A 755 13.95 -17.08 10.84
N VAL A 756 14.66 -18.20 11.01
CA VAL A 756 15.67 -18.34 12.07
C VAL A 756 16.90 -17.52 11.70
N ALA A 757 17.33 -17.55 10.43
CA ALA A 757 18.47 -16.76 9.96
C ALA A 757 18.30 -15.27 10.28
N ARG A 758 17.09 -14.70 10.09
CA ARG A 758 16.80 -13.28 10.34
C ARG A 758 17.01 -12.85 11.79
N ILE A 759 16.79 -13.74 12.76
CA ILE A 759 16.95 -13.42 14.18
C ILE A 759 18.39 -13.64 14.63
N VAL A 760 19.04 -14.68 14.10
CA VAL A 760 20.38 -15.07 14.52
C VAL A 760 21.45 -14.19 13.89
N LEU A 761 21.32 -13.85 12.61
CA LEU A 761 22.32 -13.10 11.85
C LEU A 761 21.99 -11.61 11.83
N GLN A 762 22.89 -10.78 12.37
CA GLN A 762 22.68 -9.35 12.54
C GLN A 762 23.50 -8.54 11.53
N ASN A 763 24.75 -8.94 11.30
CA ASN A 763 25.63 -8.27 10.35
C ASN A 763 25.31 -8.71 8.92
N VAL A 764 25.07 -7.74 8.03
CA VAL A 764 24.76 -7.98 6.60
C VAL A 764 25.82 -8.83 5.91
N ARG A 765 27.09 -8.77 6.32
CA ARG A 765 28.16 -9.61 5.75
C ARG A 765 27.98 -11.11 6.08
N ASN A 766 27.36 -11.41 7.21
CA ASN A 766 27.17 -12.77 7.72
C ASN A 766 25.87 -13.41 7.25
N TYR A 767 25.00 -12.66 6.55
CA TYR A 767 23.71 -13.16 6.06
C TYR A 767 23.86 -14.45 5.23
N THR A 768 22.84 -15.30 5.30
CA THR A 768 22.60 -16.39 4.34
C THR A 768 21.99 -15.83 3.06
N TYR A 769 22.04 -16.60 1.98
CA TYR A 769 21.42 -16.27 0.70
C TYR A 769 19.93 -15.91 0.85
N ALA A 770 19.14 -16.70 1.57
CA ALA A 770 17.70 -16.44 1.74
C ALA A 770 17.42 -15.10 2.45
N LEU A 771 18.20 -14.78 3.49
CA LEU A 771 18.13 -13.50 4.21
C LEU A 771 18.64 -12.33 3.36
N GLY A 772 19.72 -12.53 2.61
CA GLY A 772 20.26 -11.54 1.69
C GLY A 772 19.32 -11.22 0.52
N LEU A 773 18.65 -12.25 -0.02
CA LEU A 773 17.65 -12.10 -1.09
C LEU A 773 16.49 -11.19 -0.66
N GLN A 774 16.05 -11.30 0.60
CA GLN A 774 15.03 -10.42 1.18
C GLN A 774 15.44 -8.94 1.22
N SER A 775 16.75 -8.64 1.23
CA SER A 775 17.23 -7.24 1.19
C SER A 775 16.96 -6.55 -0.15
N PHE A 776 16.67 -7.30 -1.23
CA PHE A 776 16.23 -6.73 -2.51
C PHE A 776 14.71 -6.53 -2.58
N ALA A 777 13.96 -7.12 -1.64
CA ALA A 777 12.51 -7.03 -1.54
C ALA A 777 12.03 -5.97 -0.55
N VAL A 778 12.90 -5.47 0.34
CA VAL A 778 12.56 -4.53 1.41
C VAL A 778 13.33 -3.21 1.24
N GLY A 779 12.61 -2.15 0.88
CA GLY A 779 13.12 -0.79 0.71
C GLY A 779 11.97 0.24 0.69
N PRO A 780 12.26 1.53 0.89
CA PRO A 780 11.24 2.56 1.09
C PRO A 780 10.34 2.85 -0.12
N TYR A 781 10.69 2.42 -1.35
CA TYR A 781 9.92 2.81 -2.54
C TYR A 781 9.65 1.76 -3.63
N GLU A 782 10.24 0.56 -3.64
CA GLU A 782 9.81 -0.58 -4.50
C GLU A 782 10.75 -1.79 -4.32
N THR A 783 10.27 -2.99 -4.67
CA THR A 783 11.12 -4.19 -4.81
C THR A 783 11.95 -4.08 -6.08
N GLU A 784 13.28 -4.27 -5.99
CA GLU A 784 14.19 -4.26 -7.13
C GLU A 784 14.09 -5.60 -7.90
N TRP A 785 13.01 -5.79 -8.66
CA TRP A 785 12.65 -7.08 -9.26
C TRP A 785 13.75 -7.66 -10.17
N GLY A 786 14.48 -6.82 -10.92
CA GLY A 786 15.59 -7.25 -11.75
C GLY A 786 16.73 -7.89 -10.93
N LEU A 787 17.16 -7.23 -9.85
CA LEU A 787 18.17 -7.73 -8.93
C LEU A 787 17.68 -8.95 -8.15
N PHE A 788 16.45 -8.91 -7.64
CA PHE A 788 15.83 -10.01 -6.90
C PHE A 788 15.76 -11.29 -7.76
N THR A 789 15.28 -11.19 -9.00
CA THR A 789 15.17 -12.36 -9.90
C THR A 789 16.52 -12.85 -10.40
N ALA A 790 17.48 -11.95 -10.66
CA ALA A 790 18.86 -12.34 -10.98
C ALA A 790 19.53 -13.09 -9.81
N ALA A 791 19.36 -12.57 -8.58
CA ALA A 791 19.83 -13.21 -7.36
C ALA A 791 19.15 -14.56 -7.13
N ALA A 792 17.84 -14.65 -7.38
CA ALA A 792 17.06 -15.88 -7.29
C ALA A 792 17.61 -17.00 -8.20
N LEU A 793 17.92 -16.65 -9.45
CA LEU A 793 18.46 -17.59 -10.44
C LEU A 793 19.89 -18.03 -10.08
N LEU A 794 20.75 -17.09 -9.70
CA LEU A 794 22.11 -17.43 -9.27
C LEU A 794 22.12 -18.29 -8.00
N GLY A 795 21.24 -17.98 -7.04
CA GLY A 795 21.12 -18.74 -5.80
C GLY A 795 20.54 -20.14 -5.97
N MET A 796 19.85 -20.42 -7.09
CA MET A 796 19.41 -21.77 -7.44
C MET A 796 20.57 -22.68 -7.88
N LEU A 797 21.65 -22.12 -8.44
CA LEU A 797 22.75 -22.89 -9.04
C LEU A 797 23.39 -23.90 -8.08
N PRO A 798 23.74 -23.57 -6.82
CA PRO A 798 24.33 -24.53 -5.90
C PRO A 798 23.44 -25.74 -5.64
N MET A 799 22.12 -25.52 -5.50
CA MET A 799 21.14 -26.61 -5.29
C MET A 799 21.04 -27.52 -6.52
N VAL A 800 21.01 -26.95 -7.73
CA VAL A 800 20.96 -27.72 -8.98
C VAL A 800 22.23 -28.53 -9.18
N ILE A 801 23.40 -27.91 -8.99
CA ILE A 801 24.70 -28.59 -9.10
C ILE A 801 24.76 -29.76 -8.10
N LEU A 802 24.35 -29.53 -6.86
CA LEU A 802 24.33 -30.58 -5.84
C LEU A 802 23.38 -31.72 -6.20
N PHE A 803 22.16 -31.40 -6.65
CA PHE A 803 21.19 -32.41 -7.08
C PHE A 803 21.72 -33.26 -8.24
N LEU A 804 22.26 -32.63 -9.28
CA LEU A 804 22.84 -33.34 -10.43
C LEU A 804 24.04 -34.21 -10.02
N ALA A 805 24.89 -33.72 -9.13
CA ALA A 805 26.02 -34.49 -8.59
C ALA A 805 25.57 -35.72 -7.77
N MET A 806 24.42 -35.60 -7.09
CA MET A 806 23.86 -36.66 -6.24
C MET A 806 22.93 -37.64 -6.98
N GLN A 807 22.46 -37.30 -8.20
CA GLN A 807 21.50 -38.08 -8.97
C GLN A 807 21.89 -39.56 -9.14
N ARG A 808 23.18 -39.85 -9.35
CA ARG A 808 23.70 -41.22 -9.52
C ARG A 808 23.46 -42.14 -8.31
N TYR A 809 23.26 -41.56 -7.12
CA TYR A 809 23.02 -42.30 -5.88
C TYR A 809 21.53 -42.55 -5.59
N LEU A 810 20.63 -41.95 -6.38
CA LEU A 810 19.17 -42.09 -6.23
C LEU A 810 18.57 -43.29 -6.99
N VAL A 811 19.37 -44.01 -7.78
CA VAL A 811 18.88 -45.12 -8.62
C VAL A 811 18.58 -46.37 -7.78
N SER A 812 17.35 -46.89 -7.86
CA SER A 812 16.91 -48.08 -7.12
C SER A 812 17.17 -49.38 -7.90
N GLY A 813 17.93 -50.29 -7.29
CA GLY A 813 18.31 -51.57 -7.89
C GLY A 813 19.24 -52.43 -7.04
N LEU A 814 19.84 -51.87 -5.97
CA LEU A 814 20.81 -52.56 -5.10
C LEU A 814 20.26 -53.79 -4.37
N THR A 815 18.94 -53.92 -4.20
CA THR A 815 18.28 -55.07 -3.54
C THR A 815 17.69 -56.09 -4.52
N ARG A 816 17.64 -55.79 -5.82
CA ARG A 816 17.08 -56.73 -6.82
C ARG A 816 18.03 -57.92 -7.00
N GLY A 817 17.54 -59.11 -6.64
CA GLY A 817 18.26 -60.39 -6.79
C GLY A 817 19.01 -60.88 -5.55
N ALA A 818 19.02 -60.12 -4.44
CA ALA A 818 19.71 -60.52 -3.20
C ALA A 818 18.90 -61.53 -2.36
N VAL A 819 17.57 -61.53 -2.51
CA VAL A 819 16.66 -62.48 -1.88
C VAL A 819 15.73 -63.00 -2.96
N LYS A 820 15.58 -64.32 -3.03
CA LYS A 820 14.61 -64.97 -3.90
C LYS A 820 13.31 -65.10 -3.09
N GLU A 821 12.29 -64.33 -3.45
CA GLU A 821 10.92 -64.57 -2.98
C GLU A 821 10.29 -65.74 -3.71
#